data_AF-A0A7J6L2Q3-F1
#
_entry.id   AF-A0A7J6L2Q3-F1
#
_cell.length_a   1.000
_cell.length_b   1.000
_cell.length_c   1.000
_cell.angle_alpha   90.00
_cell.angle_beta   90.00
_cell.angle_gamma   90.00
#
_symmetry.space_group_name_H-M   'P 1'
#
loop_
_entity.id
_entity.type
_entity.pdbx_description
1 polymer ?
#
loop_
_entity_poly.entity_id
_entity_poly.type
_entity_poly.pdbx_seq_one_letter_code
_entity_poly.pdbx_strand_id
1 'polypeptide(L)'
;MLSTTLRQARSVSTLGIYVRGSMRAAGGDIFTSINPATGETLASLKAANSRDVEEAVASAVEGQREWAAMTGAERGRVLHRAQRLLRDNAHELAVLESADTGKPFSEAVGVDVITAADTIELYANLASTACVQGQYLPVVGSRSFGYTIREPLGVCAGIGAWNYPLQIAAWKSAPALACGNSMIFKPASLTPLSAFKLAEIYSEAGLPSGVFNVLTGRDAGERLVEHPKVSKVSVTGEIGTGKTILEASASTLKKVTMELGGKSPVIIFDDADIDNAVAGALAANFFSQGEVCSNGTRVFVHKSMHDTFLKRVVDRTKRIRVGDPTDPDTQMGALVSEGHLGKVLEYVRIGQEEGAKLECGGQRLTKGSLPRGYFMSPAVFSNVKDDMQIAKEEIFGPVMTVFSFNTEEEVVSRANDTEMGLAAGVFTKDLQRAHRVVQRLQAGTCWINNYNITPSELPFGGHKQSGIGLENSVYAIAHYTQIKTVFVEMKPDITGDSVSNTARHCVASAGGGCYKAVLVLNGGNGNNSSLAVTSEDIFCQNVLAHANLNTTFDLSQIVKGFRNAEYDPSKFPCVRIRYWRPQCTIAVFRSGKIQATGAASPEDARLAMHGTAARLKARLSCERVKFSDFTCDNILATYDLGSTMNLLGLSRAPAFAKVVAYEPSRYPAVVLRDPGRGVTVDVFSTGRVSMKGKGSIENLCDALNDMLPHILEYRCESLI
;
A
#
# COMPACT_ATOMS: atom_id res chain seq x y z
N MET A 1 9.67 13.95 -42.09
CA MET A 1 10.23 12.59 -41.93
C MET A 1 9.22 11.55 -41.44
N LEU A 2 8.07 11.91 -40.86
CA LEU A 2 6.88 11.01 -40.79
C LEU A 2 6.44 10.48 -42.18
N SER A 3 6.63 11.30 -43.23
CA SER A 3 6.42 10.85 -44.60
C SER A 3 7.54 9.95 -45.13
N THR A 4 8.64 9.77 -44.40
CA THR A 4 9.73 8.90 -44.84
C THR A 4 9.55 7.53 -44.20
N THR A 5 9.27 7.45 -42.91
CA THR A 5 9.04 6.16 -42.23
C THR A 5 7.68 5.53 -42.58
N LEU A 6 6.60 6.32 -42.73
CA LEU A 6 5.29 5.80 -43.15
C LEU A 6 5.08 5.78 -44.67
N ARG A 7 5.71 6.65 -45.48
CA ARG A 7 5.62 6.51 -46.97
C ARG A 7 6.67 5.59 -47.57
N GLN A 8 7.79 5.28 -46.90
CA GLN A 8 8.67 4.18 -47.34
C GLN A 8 8.09 2.79 -47.05
N ALA A 9 6.99 2.70 -46.29
CA ALA A 9 6.22 1.48 -46.09
C ALA A 9 5.30 1.12 -47.28
N ARG A 10 5.43 1.77 -48.44
CA ARG A 10 4.86 1.28 -49.71
C ARG A 10 5.63 0.08 -50.29
N SER A 11 6.74 -0.34 -49.67
CA SER A 11 7.22 -1.73 -49.70
C SER A 11 7.01 -2.34 -48.31
N VAL A 12 6.03 -3.23 -48.17
CA VAL A 12 5.57 -3.80 -46.89
C VAL A 12 6.68 -4.65 -46.25
N SER A 13 7.54 -4.07 -45.42
CA SER A 13 8.34 -4.82 -44.46
C SER A 13 7.49 -5.04 -43.21
N THR A 14 7.02 -6.27 -42.99
CA THR A 14 6.28 -6.66 -41.78
C THR A 14 7.12 -6.35 -40.53
N LEU A 15 6.58 -5.54 -39.62
CA LEU A 15 7.23 -5.25 -38.33
C LEU A 15 7.30 -6.53 -37.50
N GLY A 16 8.41 -6.76 -36.82
CA GLY A 16 8.56 -7.90 -35.91
C GLY A 16 8.51 -7.48 -34.45
N ILE A 17 9.63 -7.66 -33.75
CA ILE A 17 9.81 -7.44 -32.32
C ILE A 17 11.02 -6.53 -32.08
N TYR A 18 11.10 -5.93 -30.89
CA TYR A 18 12.26 -5.14 -30.47
C TYR A 18 13.04 -5.89 -29.40
N VAL A 19 14.21 -6.42 -29.74
CA VAL A 19 15.02 -7.26 -28.84
C VAL A 19 16.50 -6.94 -29.05
N ARG A 20 17.28 -6.90 -27.95
CA ARG A 20 18.73 -6.55 -27.98
C ARG A 20 19.02 -5.16 -28.56
N GLY A 21 18.10 -4.20 -28.39
CA GLY A 21 18.29 -2.81 -28.84
C GLY A 21 18.08 -2.60 -30.34
N SER A 22 17.33 -3.48 -31.02
CA SER A 22 17.04 -3.34 -32.45
C SER A 22 15.72 -4.02 -32.84
N MET A 23 15.12 -3.56 -33.95
CA MET A 23 14.01 -4.25 -34.59
C MET A 23 14.48 -5.54 -35.27
N ARG A 24 13.73 -6.62 -35.06
CA ARG A 24 14.02 -7.95 -35.61
C ARG A 24 12.75 -8.64 -36.09
N ALA A 25 12.87 -9.50 -37.10
CA ALA A 25 11.74 -10.32 -37.54
C ALA A 25 11.34 -11.32 -36.45
N ALA A 26 10.04 -11.44 -36.19
CA ALA A 26 9.48 -12.47 -35.32
C ALA A 26 9.09 -13.72 -36.11
N GLY A 27 8.93 -14.84 -35.43
CA GLY A 27 8.68 -16.14 -36.05
C GLY A 27 7.22 -16.63 -35.99
N GLY A 28 6.29 -15.86 -35.45
CA GLY A 28 4.87 -16.22 -35.36
C GLY A 28 4.01 -15.70 -36.52
N ASP A 29 2.70 -15.80 -36.31
CA ASP A 29 1.68 -15.41 -37.29
C ASP A 29 1.64 -13.91 -37.55
N ILE A 30 1.19 -13.56 -38.75
CA ILE A 30 1.01 -12.16 -39.15
C ILE A 30 -0.36 -11.66 -38.68
N PHE A 31 -0.39 -10.48 -38.07
CA PHE A 31 -1.61 -9.71 -37.83
C PHE A 31 -1.44 -8.28 -38.35
N THR A 32 -2.52 -7.51 -38.37
CA THR A 32 -2.50 -6.12 -38.86
C THR A 32 -2.98 -5.17 -37.78
N SER A 33 -2.33 -4.01 -37.69
CA SER A 33 -2.91 -2.83 -37.03
C SER A 33 -3.68 -2.03 -38.08
N ILE A 34 -4.87 -1.57 -37.70
CA ILE A 34 -5.83 -0.88 -38.55
C ILE A 34 -6.06 0.49 -37.96
N ASN A 35 -6.09 1.52 -38.81
CA ASN A 35 -6.52 2.84 -38.40
C ASN A 35 -8.04 2.83 -38.21
N PRO A 36 -8.56 3.00 -36.98
CA PRO A 36 -9.99 2.86 -36.71
C PRO A 36 -10.85 3.98 -37.32
N ALA A 37 -10.26 5.13 -37.64
CA ALA A 37 -10.97 6.23 -38.28
C ALA A 37 -11.18 5.98 -39.79
N THR A 38 -10.25 5.31 -40.46
CA THR A 38 -10.29 5.14 -41.93
C THR A 38 -10.62 3.72 -42.39
N GLY A 39 -10.41 2.73 -41.51
CA GLY A 39 -10.46 1.30 -41.81
C GLY A 39 -9.25 0.80 -42.61
N GLU A 40 -8.21 1.62 -42.79
CA GLU A 40 -7.02 1.26 -43.56
C GLU A 40 -5.96 0.57 -42.70
N THR A 41 -5.20 -0.35 -43.29
CA THR A 41 -4.07 -0.99 -42.61
C THR A 41 -2.94 0.00 -42.36
N LEU A 42 -2.55 0.16 -41.09
CA LEU A 42 -1.39 0.96 -40.69
C LEU A 42 -0.09 0.18 -40.84
N ALA A 43 -0.09 -1.06 -40.35
CA ALA A 43 1.09 -1.91 -40.39
C ALA A 43 0.70 -3.39 -40.38
N SER A 44 1.54 -4.21 -41.02
CA SER A 44 1.56 -5.66 -40.84
C SER A 44 2.62 -5.98 -39.79
N LEU A 45 2.27 -6.80 -38.78
CA LEU A 45 3.15 -7.21 -37.70
C LEU A 45 3.21 -8.73 -37.60
N LYS A 46 4.36 -9.29 -37.25
CA LYS A 46 4.48 -10.69 -36.83
C LYS A 46 4.40 -10.80 -35.32
N ALA A 47 3.55 -11.70 -34.84
CA ALA A 47 3.49 -12.10 -33.44
C ALA A 47 4.78 -12.81 -33.03
N ALA A 48 5.16 -12.64 -31.76
CA ALA A 48 6.25 -13.38 -31.15
C ALA A 48 5.83 -14.83 -30.87
N ASN A 49 6.64 -15.78 -31.30
CA ASN A 49 6.48 -17.19 -30.94
C ASN A 49 7.27 -17.55 -29.67
N SER A 50 7.28 -18.83 -29.29
CA SER A 50 8.00 -19.29 -28.08
C SER A 50 9.50 -18.96 -28.11
N ARG A 51 10.15 -19.08 -29.27
CA ARG A 51 11.60 -18.80 -29.40
C ARG A 51 11.89 -17.32 -29.23
N ASP A 52 11.03 -16.47 -29.77
CA ASP A 52 11.13 -15.02 -29.64
C ASP A 52 11.01 -14.58 -28.16
N VAL A 53 10.10 -15.23 -27.41
CA VAL A 53 9.94 -14.99 -25.95
C VAL A 53 11.21 -15.40 -25.19
N GLU A 54 11.74 -16.59 -25.44
CA GLU A 54 12.99 -17.06 -24.79
C GLU A 54 14.17 -16.13 -25.09
N GLU A 55 14.28 -15.66 -26.34
CA GLU A 55 15.33 -14.72 -26.74
C GLU A 55 15.19 -13.36 -26.06
N ALA A 56 13.96 -12.83 -25.96
CA ALA A 56 13.68 -11.58 -25.26
C ALA A 56 13.97 -11.69 -23.76
N VAL A 57 13.64 -12.82 -23.13
CA VAL A 57 13.95 -13.05 -21.71
C VAL A 57 15.46 -13.18 -21.49
N ALA A 58 16.18 -13.90 -22.36
CA ALA A 58 17.64 -13.96 -22.28
C ALA A 58 18.27 -12.56 -22.44
N SER A 59 17.79 -11.78 -23.41
CA SER A 59 18.21 -10.40 -23.63
C SER A 59 17.91 -9.51 -22.41
N ALA A 60 16.76 -9.68 -21.78
CA ALA A 60 16.36 -8.94 -20.59
C ALA A 60 17.26 -9.26 -19.39
N VAL A 61 17.58 -10.53 -19.16
CA VAL A 61 18.51 -10.94 -18.10
C VAL A 61 19.90 -10.36 -18.30
N GLU A 62 20.43 -10.38 -19.52
CA GLU A 62 21.75 -9.80 -19.83
C GLU A 62 21.75 -8.29 -19.61
N GLY A 63 20.80 -7.56 -20.22
CA GLY A 63 20.70 -6.11 -20.09
C GLY A 63 20.43 -5.66 -18.65
N GLN A 64 19.64 -6.42 -17.89
CA GLN A 64 19.34 -6.11 -16.49
C GLN A 64 20.59 -6.13 -15.60
N ARG A 65 21.53 -7.05 -15.85
CA ARG A 65 22.78 -7.12 -15.07
C ARG A 65 23.63 -5.87 -15.27
N GLU A 66 23.77 -5.41 -16.50
CA GLU A 66 24.47 -4.17 -16.82
C GLU A 66 23.75 -2.96 -16.20
N TRP A 67 22.43 -2.88 -16.37
CA TRP A 67 21.62 -1.76 -15.91
C TRP A 67 21.55 -1.63 -14.38
N ALA A 68 21.49 -2.76 -13.67
CA ALA A 68 21.49 -2.77 -12.21
C ALA A 68 22.85 -2.40 -11.61
N ALA A 69 23.95 -2.59 -12.35
CA ALA A 69 25.29 -2.20 -11.92
C ALA A 69 25.53 -0.68 -12.05
N MET A 70 24.77 0.02 -12.89
CA MET A 70 24.82 1.47 -13.00
C MET A 70 24.28 2.13 -11.72
N THR A 71 24.85 3.26 -11.35
CA THR A 71 24.36 4.10 -10.25
C THR A 71 22.97 4.67 -10.58
N GLY A 72 22.20 5.02 -9.55
CA GLY A 72 20.91 5.69 -9.73
C GLY A 72 21.01 6.98 -10.54
N ALA A 73 22.12 7.74 -10.40
CA ALA A 73 22.36 8.96 -11.15
C ALA A 73 22.62 8.71 -12.64
N GLU A 74 23.34 7.63 -12.98
CA GLU A 74 23.54 7.22 -14.37
C GLU A 74 22.22 6.81 -15.02
N ARG A 75 21.41 6.01 -14.30
CA ARG A 75 20.07 5.63 -14.77
C ARG A 75 19.18 6.85 -14.97
N GLY A 76 19.17 7.78 -14.01
CA GLY A 76 18.42 9.03 -14.09
C GLY A 76 18.81 9.87 -15.31
N ARG A 77 20.11 9.99 -15.63
CA ARG A 77 20.55 10.74 -16.83
C ARG A 77 20.02 10.16 -18.15
N VAL A 78 20.00 8.84 -18.29
CA VAL A 78 19.42 8.17 -19.47
C VAL A 78 17.92 8.45 -19.55
N LEU A 79 17.18 8.30 -18.45
CA LEU A 79 15.73 8.56 -18.43
C LEU A 79 15.40 10.05 -18.68
N HIS A 80 16.20 10.99 -18.16
CA HIS A 80 16.09 12.41 -18.50
C HIS A 80 16.35 12.69 -19.98
N ARG A 81 17.24 11.94 -20.63
CA ARG A 81 17.41 12.05 -22.08
C ARG A 81 16.21 11.48 -22.84
N ALA A 82 15.67 10.35 -22.40
CA ALA A 82 14.49 9.74 -23.00
C ALA A 82 13.25 10.64 -22.94
N GLN A 83 12.95 11.28 -21.79
CA GLN A 83 11.81 12.21 -21.71
C GLN A 83 11.97 13.41 -22.65
N ARG A 84 13.19 13.97 -22.78
CA ARG A 84 13.43 15.08 -23.72
C ARG A 84 13.16 14.64 -25.15
N LEU A 85 13.66 13.47 -25.55
CA LEU A 85 13.41 12.91 -26.87
C LEU A 85 11.92 12.67 -27.13
N LEU A 86 11.14 12.23 -26.13
CA LEU A 86 9.68 12.14 -26.26
C LEU A 86 9.04 13.51 -26.55
N ARG A 87 9.45 14.56 -25.83
CA ARG A 87 8.94 15.92 -26.05
C ARG A 87 9.35 16.49 -27.41
N ASP A 88 10.61 16.28 -27.80
CA ASP A 88 11.14 16.72 -29.10
C ASP A 88 10.41 16.04 -30.26
N ASN A 89 9.96 14.79 -30.06
CA ASN A 89 9.20 14.02 -31.04
C ASN A 89 7.67 14.05 -30.80
N ALA A 90 7.16 14.98 -29.98
CA ALA A 90 5.78 14.90 -29.49
C ALA A 90 4.72 14.91 -30.60
N HIS A 91 4.94 15.71 -31.64
CA HIS A 91 4.04 15.74 -32.80
C HIS A 91 4.03 14.40 -33.55
N GLU A 92 5.19 13.76 -33.75
CA GLU A 92 5.28 12.47 -34.44
C GLU A 92 4.59 11.36 -33.66
N LEU A 93 4.82 11.32 -32.35
CA LEU A 93 4.17 10.37 -31.45
C LEU A 93 2.66 10.58 -31.40
N ALA A 94 2.19 11.83 -31.36
CA ALA A 94 0.77 12.14 -31.32
C ALA A 94 0.05 11.77 -32.62
N VAL A 95 0.69 11.95 -33.79
CA VAL A 95 0.15 11.46 -35.07
C VAL A 95 0.03 9.93 -35.04
N LEU A 96 1.04 9.24 -34.52
CA LEU A 96 1.03 7.78 -34.44
C LEU A 96 -0.05 7.27 -33.49
N GLU A 97 -0.12 7.82 -32.27
CA GLU A 97 -1.15 7.50 -31.26
C GLU A 97 -2.56 7.74 -31.80
N SER A 98 -2.82 8.93 -32.36
CA SER A 98 -4.12 9.25 -32.95
C SER A 98 -4.51 8.30 -34.08
N ALA A 99 -3.54 7.91 -34.92
CA ALA A 99 -3.79 6.98 -36.01
C ALA A 99 -4.07 5.55 -35.53
N ASP A 100 -3.33 5.06 -34.52
CA ASP A 100 -3.43 3.69 -34.00
C ASP A 100 -4.68 3.52 -33.11
N THR A 101 -5.04 4.53 -32.30
CA THR A 101 -6.18 4.44 -31.37
C THR A 101 -7.49 5.05 -31.87
N GLY A 102 -7.44 6.00 -32.82
CA GLY A 102 -8.61 6.73 -33.29
C GLY A 102 -8.97 7.99 -32.49
N LYS A 103 -8.20 8.36 -31.47
CA LYS A 103 -8.47 9.55 -30.66
C LYS A 103 -8.03 10.84 -31.34
N PRO A 104 -8.66 12.00 -31.07
CA PRO A 104 -8.26 13.28 -31.65
C PRO A 104 -6.77 13.56 -31.44
N PHE A 105 -6.11 14.09 -32.46
CA PHE A 105 -4.72 14.50 -32.40
C PHE A 105 -4.46 15.50 -31.25
N SER A 106 -5.42 16.39 -30.99
CA SER A 106 -5.35 17.36 -29.89
C SER A 106 -5.25 16.70 -28.51
N GLU A 107 -5.91 15.56 -28.31
CA GLU A 107 -5.80 14.78 -27.06
C GLU A 107 -4.43 14.11 -26.99
N ALA A 108 -4.01 13.43 -28.05
CA ALA A 108 -2.74 12.71 -28.09
C ALA A 108 -1.52 13.64 -27.85
N VAL A 109 -1.51 14.82 -28.48
CA VAL A 109 -0.41 15.79 -28.34
C VAL A 109 -0.47 16.56 -27.02
N GLY A 110 -1.67 16.87 -26.52
CA GLY A 110 -1.86 17.68 -25.32
C GLY A 110 -1.77 16.88 -24.01
N VAL A 111 -2.03 15.58 -24.07
CA VAL A 111 -2.18 14.72 -22.88
C VAL A 111 -1.29 13.50 -22.96
N ASP A 112 -1.49 12.57 -23.90
CA ASP A 112 -0.86 11.25 -23.88
C ASP A 112 0.67 11.31 -23.93
N VAL A 113 1.22 12.07 -24.89
CA VAL A 113 2.68 12.18 -25.04
C VAL A 113 3.30 12.97 -23.89
N ILE A 114 2.61 14.01 -23.43
CA ILE A 114 3.07 14.86 -22.33
C ILE A 114 3.13 14.07 -21.03
N THR A 115 2.04 13.38 -20.68
CA THR A 115 1.98 12.57 -19.46
C THR A 115 2.94 11.37 -19.49
N ALA A 116 3.20 10.78 -20.67
CA ALA A 116 4.24 9.76 -20.82
C ALA A 116 5.64 10.32 -20.52
N ALA A 117 5.96 11.51 -21.04
CA ALA A 117 7.22 12.20 -20.78
C ALA A 117 7.33 12.63 -19.31
N ASP A 118 6.27 13.20 -18.72
CA ASP A 118 6.21 13.61 -17.32
C ASP A 118 6.44 12.41 -16.39
N THR A 119 5.84 11.26 -16.69
CA THR A 119 6.07 10.02 -15.93
C THR A 119 7.54 9.58 -15.99
N ILE A 120 8.16 9.56 -17.17
CA ILE A 120 9.58 9.21 -17.30
C ILE A 120 10.46 10.23 -16.55
N GLU A 121 10.12 11.52 -16.63
CA GLU A 121 10.82 12.58 -15.93
C GLU A 121 10.74 12.43 -14.40
N LEU A 122 9.56 12.14 -13.85
CA LEU A 122 9.38 11.85 -12.44
C LEU A 122 10.31 10.71 -11.98
N TYR A 123 10.32 9.59 -12.69
CA TYR A 123 11.15 8.45 -12.30
C TYR A 123 12.64 8.65 -12.59
N ALA A 124 12.99 9.49 -13.57
CA ALA A 124 14.36 9.95 -13.77
C ALA A 124 14.87 10.71 -12.54
N ASN A 125 14.05 11.62 -12.01
CA ASN A 125 14.35 12.36 -10.78
C ASN A 125 14.45 11.42 -9.56
N LEU A 126 13.59 10.41 -9.47
CA LEU A 126 13.56 9.49 -8.33
C LEU A 126 14.70 8.45 -8.35
N ALA A 127 15.31 8.17 -9.51
CA ALA A 127 16.27 7.08 -9.71
C ALA A 127 17.51 7.15 -8.80
N SER A 128 17.89 8.33 -8.30
CA SER A 128 19.03 8.53 -7.39
C SER A 128 18.63 8.95 -5.96
N THR A 129 17.34 8.93 -5.63
CA THR A 129 16.83 9.46 -4.35
C THR A 129 16.75 8.39 -3.26
N ALA A 130 16.49 8.83 -2.03
CA ALA A 130 16.25 7.94 -0.89
C ALA A 130 15.08 6.96 -1.12
N CYS A 131 14.12 7.30 -2.00
CA CYS A 131 12.98 6.43 -2.32
C CYS A 131 13.40 5.07 -2.89
N VAL A 132 14.55 5.02 -3.58
CA VAL A 132 15.12 3.78 -4.12
C VAL A 132 16.27 3.22 -3.26
N GLN A 133 16.51 3.78 -2.08
CA GLN A 133 17.57 3.36 -1.16
C GLN A 133 17.01 2.58 0.04
N GLY A 134 17.94 2.07 0.84
CA GLY A 134 17.66 1.41 2.11
C GLY A 134 17.59 2.37 3.31
N GLN A 135 17.29 1.81 4.48
CA GLN A 135 17.13 2.52 5.74
C GLN A 135 18.07 1.95 6.79
N TYR A 136 18.68 2.82 7.60
CA TYR A 136 19.39 2.41 8.82
C TYR A 136 18.39 2.30 9.98
N LEU A 137 18.50 1.23 10.78
CA LEU A 137 17.58 0.87 11.83
C LEU A 137 18.37 0.62 13.13
N PRO A 138 18.44 1.57 14.07
CA PRO A 138 19.11 1.34 15.35
C PRO A 138 18.35 0.31 16.18
N VAL A 139 19.06 -0.61 16.82
CA VAL A 139 18.47 -1.56 17.77
C VAL A 139 18.48 -0.91 19.15
N VAL A 140 17.30 -0.55 19.66
CA VAL A 140 17.19 0.11 20.97
C VAL A 140 17.81 -0.79 22.05
N GLY A 141 18.70 -0.21 22.88
CA GLY A 141 19.39 -0.93 23.95
C GLY A 141 20.57 -1.78 23.50
N SER A 142 21.01 -1.69 22.24
CA SER A 142 22.20 -2.38 21.72
C SER A 142 23.07 -1.44 20.88
N ARG A 143 24.36 -1.78 20.70
CA ARG A 143 25.23 -1.16 19.68
C ARG A 143 25.02 -1.76 18.29
N SER A 144 24.35 -2.90 18.20
CA SER A 144 23.98 -3.54 16.94
C SER A 144 22.96 -2.70 16.18
N PHE A 145 22.94 -2.86 14.86
CA PHE A 145 22.00 -2.14 14.01
C PHE A 145 21.52 -3.01 12.86
N GLY A 146 20.30 -2.76 12.42
CA GLY A 146 19.82 -3.21 11.13
C GLY A 146 20.11 -2.16 10.07
N TYR A 147 20.27 -2.59 8.83
CA TYR A 147 20.02 -1.72 7.69
C TYR A 147 19.30 -2.52 6.61
N THR A 148 18.54 -1.82 5.79
CA THR A 148 17.91 -2.41 4.62
C THR A 148 18.68 -2.06 3.36
N ILE A 149 18.58 -2.92 2.35
CA ILE A 149 19.01 -2.67 0.99
C ILE A 149 17.76 -2.83 0.13
N ARG A 150 17.51 -1.87 -0.76
CA ARG A 150 16.43 -1.95 -1.73
C ARG A 150 17.00 -2.42 -3.05
N GLU A 151 16.59 -3.60 -3.48
CA GLU A 151 17.11 -4.26 -4.68
C GLU A 151 16.05 -4.27 -5.80
N PRO A 152 16.45 -4.16 -7.08
CA PRO A 152 15.55 -4.48 -8.19
C PRO A 152 15.06 -5.92 -8.09
N LEU A 153 13.89 -6.18 -8.66
CA LEU A 153 13.32 -7.53 -8.77
C LEU A 153 13.99 -8.36 -9.88
N GLY A 154 14.56 -7.72 -10.89
CA GLY A 154 15.17 -8.37 -12.05
C GLY A 154 14.37 -8.12 -13.33
N VAL A 155 13.90 -9.18 -13.99
CA VAL A 155 13.12 -9.05 -15.24
C VAL A 155 11.65 -8.84 -14.91
N CYS A 156 11.09 -7.73 -15.40
CA CYS A 156 9.67 -7.41 -15.32
C CYS A 156 8.99 -7.61 -16.68
N ALA A 157 7.74 -8.06 -16.70
CA ALA A 157 6.88 -8.06 -17.86
C ALA A 157 5.78 -6.99 -17.69
N GLY A 158 5.58 -6.16 -18.72
CA GLY A 158 4.50 -5.19 -18.78
C GLY A 158 3.50 -5.58 -19.87
N ILE A 159 2.23 -5.72 -19.54
CA ILE A 159 1.16 -6.00 -20.50
C ILE A 159 0.27 -4.75 -20.63
N GLY A 160 0.25 -4.16 -21.81
CA GLY A 160 -0.45 -2.90 -22.08
C GLY A 160 -1.90 -3.09 -22.56
N ALA A 161 -2.73 -2.08 -22.30
CA ALA A 161 -4.04 -1.91 -22.93
C ALA A 161 -3.92 -1.03 -24.19
N TRP A 162 -5.00 -0.93 -24.95
CA TRP A 162 -5.03 -0.28 -26.25
C TRP A 162 -5.47 1.18 -26.23
N ASN A 163 -6.05 1.65 -25.13
CA ASN A 163 -6.66 2.97 -25.06
C ASN A 163 -5.65 4.11 -24.82
N TYR A 164 -4.58 3.88 -24.06
CA TYR A 164 -3.46 4.82 -23.91
C TYR A 164 -2.09 4.11 -24.07
N PRO A 165 -1.77 3.60 -25.26
CA PRO A 165 -0.63 2.71 -25.51
C PRO A 165 0.72 3.27 -25.03
N LEU A 166 1.09 4.48 -25.47
CA LEU A 166 2.36 5.11 -25.07
C LEU A 166 2.41 5.41 -23.56
N GLN A 167 1.34 6.00 -23.02
CA GLN A 167 1.26 6.36 -21.61
C GLN A 167 1.39 5.13 -20.70
N ILE A 168 0.65 4.05 -21.00
CA ILE A 168 0.71 2.80 -20.24
C ILE A 168 2.11 2.16 -20.34
N ALA A 169 2.74 2.22 -21.52
CA ALA A 169 4.11 1.74 -21.67
C ALA A 169 5.09 2.54 -20.79
N ALA A 170 4.93 3.87 -20.69
CA ALA A 170 5.72 4.73 -19.81
C ALA A 170 5.43 4.47 -18.33
N TRP A 171 4.17 4.35 -17.92
CA TRP A 171 3.74 4.07 -16.54
C TRP A 171 4.31 2.78 -15.98
N LYS A 172 4.55 1.79 -16.84
CA LYS A 172 5.18 0.52 -16.45
C LYS A 172 6.70 0.58 -16.53
N SER A 173 7.25 1.06 -17.66
CA SER A 173 8.69 1.01 -17.90
C SER A 173 9.46 1.98 -17.01
N ALA A 174 9.00 3.22 -16.87
CA ALA A 174 9.71 4.25 -16.12
C ALA A 174 10.06 3.85 -14.67
N PRO A 175 9.12 3.37 -13.82
CA PRO A 175 9.46 2.92 -12.47
C PRO A 175 10.35 1.67 -12.48
N ALA A 176 10.13 0.73 -13.39
CA ALA A 176 10.94 -0.48 -13.49
C ALA A 176 12.40 -0.14 -13.78
N LEU A 177 12.63 0.70 -14.79
CA LEU A 177 13.95 1.14 -15.24
C LEU A 177 14.65 1.98 -14.16
N ALA A 178 13.96 2.92 -13.53
CA ALA A 178 14.55 3.72 -12.45
C ALA A 178 15.05 2.86 -11.28
N CYS A 179 14.32 1.79 -10.95
CA CYS A 179 14.70 0.84 -9.91
C CYS A 179 15.84 -0.13 -10.30
N GLY A 180 16.28 -0.14 -11.57
CA GLY A 180 17.34 -1.05 -12.05
C GLY A 180 16.83 -2.40 -12.57
N ASN A 181 15.54 -2.50 -12.92
CA ASN A 181 14.97 -3.67 -13.59
C ASN A 181 15.12 -3.55 -15.11
N SER A 182 15.03 -4.68 -15.82
CA SER A 182 14.69 -4.69 -17.24
C SER A 182 13.19 -4.92 -17.42
N MET A 183 12.65 -4.51 -18.56
CA MET A 183 11.25 -4.75 -18.92
C MET A 183 11.10 -5.39 -20.31
N ILE A 184 10.24 -6.39 -20.38
CA ILE A 184 9.67 -6.88 -21.64
C ILE A 184 8.23 -6.37 -21.69
N PHE A 185 7.94 -5.47 -22.62
CA PHE A 185 6.62 -4.89 -22.79
C PHE A 185 5.87 -5.55 -23.94
N LYS A 186 4.63 -5.94 -23.69
CA LYS A 186 3.70 -6.48 -24.68
C LYS A 186 2.55 -5.50 -24.89
N PRO A 187 2.56 -4.66 -25.94
CA PRO A 187 1.43 -3.79 -26.24
C PRO A 187 0.19 -4.61 -26.62
N ALA A 188 -0.98 -3.99 -26.53
CA ALA A 188 -2.20 -4.55 -27.09
C ALA A 188 -2.05 -4.72 -28.61
N SER A 189 -2.67 -5.77 -29.15
CA SER A 189 -2.54 -6.07 -30.59
C SER A 189 -3.24 -5.05 -31.49
N LEU A 190 -4.22 -4.32 -30.95
CA LEU A 190 -4.93 -3.27 -31.68
C LEU A 190 -4.04 -2.04 -31.91
N THR A 191 -3.16 -1.72 -30.95
CA THR A 191 -2.39 -0.47 -30.94
C THR A 191 -0.91 -0.69 -30.58
N PRO A 192 -0.15 -1.45 -31.40
CA PRO A 192 1.21 -1.86 -31.05
C PRO A 192 2.28 -0.81 -31.33
N LEU A 193 1.99 0.23 -32.10
CA LEU A 193 3.03 0.96 -32.83
C LEU A 193 3.86 1.88 -31.94
N SER A 194 3.23 2.59 -31.01
CA SER A 194 3.93 3.54 -30.12
C SER A 194 4.94 2.88 -29.18
N ALA A 195 4.74 1.60 -28.84
CA ALA A 195 5.69 0.86 -28.00
C ALA A 195 7.05 0.68 -28.70
N PHE A 196 7.06 0.48 -30.02
CA PHE A 196 8.30 0.40 -30.79
C PHE A 196 9.01 1.74 -30.84
N LYS A 197 8.28 2.83 -31.06
CA LYS A 197 8.86 4.18 -31.05
C LYS A 197 9.46 4.54 -29.68
N LEU A 198 8.80 4.14 -28.59
CA LEU A 198 9.36 4.29 -27.24
C LEU A 198 10.66 3.49 -27.07
N ALA A 199 10.74 2.27 -27.61
CA ALA A 199 11.95 1.45 -27.55
C ALA A 199 13.15 2.06 -28.31
N GLU A 200 12.87 2.64 -29.49
CA GLU A 200 13.85 3.42 -30.26
C GLU A 200 14.34 4.62 -29.46
N ILE A 201 13.43 5.39 -28.85
CA ILE A 201 13.75 6.56 -28.02
C ILE A 201 14.61 6.17 -26.83
N TYR A 202 14.29 5.07 -26.13
CA TYR A 202 15.11 4.58 -25.03
C TYR A 202 16.52 4.21 -25.49
N SER A 203 16.65 3.60 -26.66
CA SER A 203 17.95 3.20 -27.20
C SER A 203 18.76 4.42 -27.65
N GLU A 204 18.13 5.40 -28.29
CA GLU A 204 18.75 6.68 -28.62
C GLU A 204 19.20 7.44 -27.36
N ALA A 205 18.42 7.35 -26.27
CA ALA A 205 18.77 7.93 -24.98
C ALA A 205 20.01 7.29 -24.32
N GLY A 206 20.43 6.12 -24.79
CA GLY A 206 21.56 5.36 -24.26
C GLY A 206 21.16 4.28 -23.25
N LEU A 207 19.91 3.81 -23.28
CA LEU A 207 19.51 2.65 -22.50
C LEU A 207 20.24 1.39 -23.04
N PRO A 208 20.90 0.58 -22.19
CA PRO A 208 21.63 -0.59 -22.65
C PRO A 208 20.75 -1.60 -23.39
N SER A 209 21.34 -2.30 -24.36
CA SER A 209 20.66 -3.32 -25.14
C SER A 209 20.02 -4.38 -24.24
N GLY A 210 18.75 -4.69 -24.50
CA GLY A 210 18.00 -5.70 -23.76
C GLY A 210 17.34 -5.20 -22.49
N VAL A 211 17.57 -3.97 -22.04
CA VAL A 211 16.91 -3.44 -20.85
C VAL A 211 15.42 -3.15 -21.09
N PHE A 212 15.05 -2.70 -22.29
CA PHE A 212 13.66 -2.59 -22.73
C PHE A 212 13.46 -3.38 -24.03
N ASN A 213 12.53 -4.33 -24.03
CA ASN A 213 12.19 -5.17 -25.18
C ASN A 213 10.69 -5.07 -25.45
N VAL A 214 10.28 -5.24 -26.72
CA VAL A 214 8.87 -5.20 -27.14
C VAL A 214 8.51 -6.48 -27.88
N LEU A 215 7.50 -7.18 -27.37
CA LEU A 215 6.95 -8.40 -27.99
C LEU A 215 5.48 -8.21 -28.38
N THR A 216 5.09 -8.69 -29.55
CA THR A 216 3.73 -8.58 -30.08
C THR A 216 3.02 -9.94 -30.09
N GLY A 217 1.69 -9.93 -30.26
CA GLY A 217 0.86 -11.13 -30.25
C GLY A 217 0.25 -11.44 -28.89
N ARG A 218 -0.77 -12.32 -28.89
CA ARG A 218 -1.50 -12.73 -27.67
C ARG A 218 -0.65 -13.71 -26.85
N ASP A 219 -0.18 -14.77 -27.48
CA ASP A 219 0.56 -15.88 -26.85
C ASP A 219 1.83 -15.42 -26.13
N ALA A 220 2.46 -14.32 -26.59
CA ALA A 220 3.60 -13.72 -25.93
C ALA A 220 3.27 -13.29 -24.48
N GLY A 221 2.05 -12.77 -24.25
CA GLY A 221 1.61 -12.35 -22.92
C GLY A 221 1.51 -13.51 -21.95
N GLU A 222 0.81 -14.58 -22.34
CA GLU A 222 0.66 -15.80 -21.54
C GLU A 222 2.01 -16.41 -21.18
N ARG A 223 2.88 -16.56 -22.18
CA ARG A 223 4.23 -17.11 -21.99
C ARG A 223 5.07 -16.27 -21.04
N LEU A 224 5.04 -14.94 -21.16
CA LEU A 224 5.76 -14.04 -20.25
C LEU A 224 5.24 -14.15 -18.81
N VAL A 225 3.92 -14.27 -18.65
CA VAL A 225 3.28 -14.40 -17.34
C VAL A 225 3.67 -15.70 -16.66
N GLU A 226 3.88 -16.79 -17.39
CA GLU A 226 4.27 -18.09 -16.83
C GLU A 226 5.79 -18.23 -16.66
N HIS A 227 6.59 -17.46 -17.40
CA HIS A 227 8.02 -17.67 -17.52
C HIS A 227 8.77 -17.57 -16.17
N PRO A 228 9.60 -18.57 -15.79
CA PRO A 228 10.20 -18.65 -14.44
C PRO A 228 11.25 -17.56 -14.15
N LYS A 229 11.86 -16.96 -15.18
CA LYS A 229 12.80 -15.84 -15.02
C LYS A 229 12.13 -14.47 -14.95
N VAL A 230 10.81 -14.38 -15.12
CA VAL A 230 10.06 -13.13 -14.95
C VAL A 230 9.69 -12.98 -13.48
N SER A 231 10.29 -11.99 -12.82
CA SER A 231 10.11 -11.74 -11.38
C SER A 231 8.83 -10.96 -11.06
N LYS A 232 8.29 -10.24 -12.05
CA LYS A 232 7.12 -9.37 -11.90
C LYS A 232 6.31 -9.29 -13.18
N VAL A 233 4.99 -9.25 -13.04
CA VAL A 233 4.05 -8.84 -14.09
C VAL A 233 3.34 -7.55 -13.67
N SER A 234 3.26 -6.56 -14.56
CA SER A 234 2.34 -5.43 -14.44
C SER A 234 1.37 -5.45 -15.63
N VAL A 235 0.07 -5.45 -15.36
CA VAL A 235 -0.98 -5.49 -16.39
C VAL A 235 -1.91 -4.30 -16.25
N THR A 236 -2.28 -3.72 -17.39
CA THR A 236 -3.46 -2.85 -17.49
C THR A 236 -4.45 -3.48 -18.47
N GLY A 237 -5.72 -3.61 -18.09
CA GLY A 237 -6.72 -4.20 -18.98
C GLY A 237 -8.01 -4.66 -18.30
N GLU A 238 -8.66 -5.65 -18.89
CA GLU A 238 -9.97 -6.15 -18.45
C GLU A 238 -9.86 -7.00 -17.17
N ILE A 239 -10.88 -6.95 -16.30
CA ILE A 239 -10.90 -7.70 -15.03
C ILE A 239 -10.74 -9.21 -15.26
N GLY A 240 -11.43 -9.76 -16.27
CA GLY A 240 -11.34 -11.19 -16.61
C GLY A 240 -9.91 -11.61 -16.95
N THR A 241 -9.25 -10.87 -17.85
CA THR A 241 -7.84 -11.10 -18.19
C THR A 241 -6.91 -10.92 -16.99
N GLY A 242 -7.18 -9.92 -16.14
CA GLY A 242 -6.44 -9.72 -14.89
C GLY A 242 -6.48 -10.94 -13.97
N LYS A 243 -7.67 -11.54 -13.78
CA LYS A 243 -7.83 -12.78 -12.99
C LYS A 243 -7.05 -13.96 -13.59
N THR A 244 -7.13 -14.17 -14.90
CA THR A 244 -6.35 -15.22 -15.58
C THR A 244 -4.84 -15.03 -15.41
N ILE A 245 -4.35 -13.79 -15.51
CA ILE A 245 -2.94 -13.47 -15.30
C ILE A 245 -2.52 -13.70 -13.84
N LEU A 246 -3.39 -13.38 -12.87
CA LEU A 246 -3.14 -13.63 -11.46
C LEU A 246 -2.98 -15.13 -11.18
N GLU A 247 -3.88 -15.94 -11.72
CA GLU A 247 -3.86 -17.40 -11.60
C GLU A 247 -2.58 -17.98 -12.21
N ALA A 248 -2.22 -17.57 -13.43
CA ALA A 248 -0.99 -18.03 -14.08
C ALA A 248 0.28 -17.58 -13.33
N SER A 249 0.25 -16.41 -12.68
CA SER A 249 1.36 -15.88 -11.89
C SER A 249 1.62 -16.68 -10.60
N ALA A 250 0.61 -17.37 -10.06
CA ALA A 250 0.72 -18.13 -8.82
C ALA A 250 1.77 -19.25 -8.90
N SER A 251 1.95 -19.84 -10.08
CA SER A 251 2.91 -20.93 -10.35
C SER A 251 4.36 -20.62 -9.96
N THR A 252 4.76 -19.34 -9.97
CA THR A 252 6.11 -18.90 -9.61
C THR A 252 6.15 -17.89 -8.47
N LEU A 253 5.00 -17.59 -7.85
CA LEU A 253 4.86 -16.57 -6.80
C LEU A 253 5.45 -15.20 -7.18
N LYS A 254 5.39 -14.84 -8.48
CA LYS A 254 5.90 -13.56 -8.98
C LYS A 254 5.04 -12.40 -8.49
N LYS A 255 5.62 -11.21 -8.33
CA LYS A 255 4.87 -10.02 -7.94
C LYS A 255 3.94 -9.58 -9.07
N VAL A 256 2.72 -9.17 -8.74
CA VAL A 256 1.75 -8.64 -9.70
C VAL A 256 1.33 -7.22 -9.34
N THR A 257 1.16 -6.37 -10.36
CA THR A 257 0.43 -5.11 -10.26
C THR A 257 -0.65 -5.12 -11.34
N MET A 258 -1.87 -4.74 -10.98
CA MET A 258 -3.03 -4.83 -11.86
C MET A 258 -3.82 -3.53 -11.81
N GLU A 259 -3.92 -2.87 -12.96
CA GLU A 259 -4.78 -1.71 -13.20
C GLU A 259 -5.94 -2.17 -14.10
N LEU A 260 -7.13 -2.34 -13.52
CA LEU A 260 -8.26 -2.95 -14.21
C LEU A 260 -9.42 -1.96 -14.35
N GLY A 261 -10.43 -2.37 -15.11
CA GLY A 261 -11.61 -1.57 -15.42
C GLY A 261 -12.42 -1.07 -14.22
N GLY A 262 -13.33 -0.14 -14.50
CA GLY A 262 -14.11 0.57 -13.49
C GLY A 262 -15.55 0.84 -13.88
N LYS A 263 -16.39 1.07 -12.85
CA LYS A 263 -17.74 1.62 -12.98
C LYS A 263 -17.89 2.87 -12.12
N SER A 264 -17.02 3.84 -12.39
CA SER A 264 -16.78 4.99 -11.52
C SER A 264 -18.02 5.90 -11.37
N PRO A 265 -18.40 6.28 -10.14
CA PRO A 265 -19.49 7.21 -9.90
C PRO A 265 -19.04 8.67 -10.02
N VAL A 266 -19.91 9.51 -10.59
CA VAL A 266 -19.82 10.98 -10.54
C VAL A 266 -21.02 11.48 -9.74
N ILE A 267 -20.79 12.05 -8.58
CA ILE A 267 -21.83 12.49 -7.64
C ILE A 267 -21.96 14.01 -7.69
N ILE A 268 -23.15 14.51 -8.02
CA ILE A 268 -23.43 15.93 -8.19
C ILE A 268 -24.51 16.35 -7.19
N PHE A 269 -24.11 17.13 -6.18
CA PHE A 269 -25.02 17.64 -5.15
C PHE A 269 -25.80 18.87 -5.61
N ASP A 270 -26.84 19.21 -4.86
CA ASP A 270 -27.76 20.34 -5.11
C ASP A 270 -27.09 21.72 -5.10
N ASP A 271 -25.98 21.85 -4.38
CA ASP A 271 -25.20 23.07 -4.25
C ASP A 271 -24.05 23.18 -5.27
N ALA A 272 -23.85 22.15 -6.10
CA ALA A 272 -22.80 22.13 -7.10
C ALA A 272 -22.94 23.30 -8.09
N ASP A 273 -21.80 23.79 -8.59
CA ASP A 273 -21.81 24.62 -9.78
C ASP A 273 -22.24 23.78 -10.98
N ILE A 274 -23.42 24.08 -11.53
CA ILE A 274 -24.03 23.25 -12.57
C ILE A 274 -23.22 23.23 -13.87
N ASP A 275 -22.55 24.34 -14.22
CA ASP A 275 -21.79 24.42 -15.47
C ASP A 275 -20.48 23.63 -15.36
N ASN A 276 -19.81 23.71 -14.19
CA ASN A 276 -18.67 22.85 -13.87
C ASN A 276 -19.07 21.37 -13.80
N ALA A 277 -20.19 21.04 -13.15
CA ALA A 277 -20.67 19.67 -13.02
C ALA A 277 -21.01 19.05 -14.39
N VAL A 278 -21.65 19.81 -15.28
CA VAL A 278 -21.90 19.37 -16.67
C VAL A 278 -20.59 19.19 -17.42
N ALA A 279 -19.65 20.14 -17.33
CA ALA A 279 -18.34 20.01 -18.00
C ALA A 279 -17.57 18.78 -17.51
N GLY A 280 -17.53 18.57 -16.19
CA GLY A 280 -16.93 17.41 -15.55
C GLY A 280 -17.58 16.10 -15.99
N ALA A 281 -18.91 16.03 -16.05
CA ALA A 281 -19.61 14.82 -16.50
C ALA A 281 -19.33 14.49 -17.98
N LEU A 282 -19.28 15.50 -18.86
CA LEU A 282 -18.92 15.31 -20.27
C LEU A 282 -17.49 14.80 -20.41
N ALA A 283 -16.52 15.44 -19.73
CA ALA A 283 -15.13 15.00 -19.72
C ALA A 283 -14.97 13.60 -19.11
N ALA A 284 -15.77 13.27 -18.10
CA ALA A 284 -15.80 11.97 -17.45
C ALA A 284 -16.38 10.85 -18.31
N ASN A 285 -17.07 11.14 -19.43
CA ASN A 285 -17.79 10.13 -20.21
C ASN A 285 -17.40 10.06 -21.69
N PHE A 286 -16.92 11.17 -22.26
CA PHE A 286 -16.70 11.30 -23.71
C PHE A 286 -15.26 11.66 -24.10
N PHE A 287 -14.41 12.04 -23.13
CA PHE A 287 -12.97 12.19 -23.38
C PHE A 287 -12.38 10.85 -23.84
N SER A 288 -11.51 10.86 -24.86
CA SER A 288 -11.02 9.65 -25.51
C SER A 288 -12.14 8.64 -25.82
N GLN A 289 -13.24 9.13 -26.40
CA GLN A 289 -14.42 8.34 -26.82
C GLN A 289 -15.03 7.51 -25.68
N GLY A 290 -14.78 7.84 -24.41
CA GLY A 290 -15.23 7.05 -23.25
C GLY A 290 -14.49 5.72 -23.07
N GLU A 291 -13.39 5.50 -23.81
CA GLU A 291 -12.50 4.34 -23.72
C GLU A 291 -11.45 4.54 -22.61
N VAL A 292 -11.91 4.88 -21.40
CA VAL A 292 -11.07 5.22 -20.24
C VAL A 292 -11.42 4.28 -19.09
N CYS A 293 -10.44 3.68 -18.40
CA CYS A 293 -10.72 2.78 -17.26
C CYS A 293 -11.45 3.52 -16.12
N SER A 294 -11.10 4.78 -15.87
CA SER A 294 -11.74 5.62 -14.86
C SER A 294 -13.02 6.31 -15.33
N ASN A 295 -13.58 5.96 -16.50
CA ASN A 295 -14.75 6.64 -17.07
C ASN A 295 -15.91 6.72 -16.05
N GLY A 296 -16.40 7.93 -15.81
CA GLY A 296 -17.42 8.28 -14.82
C GLY A 296 -18.84 7.97 -15.30
N THR A 297 -19.07 6.72 -15.68
CA THR A 297 -20.29 6.31 -16.41
C THR A 297 -21.56 6.35 -15.57
N ARG A 298 -21.47 6.30 -14.23
CA ARG A 298 -22.62 6.43 -13.32
C ARG A 298 -22.70 7.84 -12.76
N VAL A 299 -23.47 8.71 -13.42
CA VAL A 299 -23.64 10.10 -13.00
C VAL A 299 -24.87 10.21 -12.09
N PHE A 300 -24.63 10.31 -10.78
CA PHE A 300 -25.66 10.52 -9.77
C PHE A 300 -25.88 12.02 -9.56
N VAL A 301 -27.12 12.49 -9.77
CA VAL A 301 -27.50 13.90 -9.65
C VAL A 301 -28.56 14.06 -8.58
N HIS A 302 -28.38 15.03 -7.69
CA HIS A 302 -29.35 15.30 -6.65
C HIS A 302 -30.70 15.68 -7.29
N LYS A 303 -31.80 15.16 -6.73
CA LYS A 303 -33.15 15.27 -7.32
C LYS A 303 -33.57 16.70 -7.67
N SER A 304 -33.19 17.69 -6.86
CA SER A 304 -33.48 19.11 -7.11
C SER A 304 -32.76 19.70 -8.33
N MET A 305 -31.64 19.10 -8.77
CA MET A 305 -30.84 19.54 -9.92
C MET A 305 -31.02 18.67 -11.16
N HIS A 306 -31.56 17.45 -10.99
CA HIS A 306 -31.62 16.41 -12.01
C HIS A 306 -32.11 16.89 -13.38
N ASP A 307 -33.30 17.49 -13.47
CA ASP A 307 -33.90 17.83 -14.77
C ASP A 307 -33.14 18.96 -15.49
N THR A 308 -32.65 19.94 -14.71
CA THR A 308 -31.85 21.05 -15.27
C THR A 308 -30.51 20.53 -15.77
N PHE A 309 -29.86 19.67 -15.00
CA PHE A 309 -28.61 19.02 -15.38
C PHE A 309 -28.79 18.15 -16.63
N LEU A 310 -29.80 17.29 -16.64
CA LEU A 310 -30.08 16.36 -17.74
C LEU A 310 -30.32 17.11 -19.05
N LYS A 311 -31.10 18.19 -19.01
CA LYS A 311 -31.31 19.04 -20.17
C LYS A 311 -30.00 19.62 -20.69
N ARG A 312 -29.18 20.22 -19.81
CA ARG A 312 -27.90 20.85 -20.20
C ARG A 312 -26.89 19.84 -20.73
N VAL A 313 -26.78 18.66 -20.11
CA VAL A 313 -25.84 17.63 -20.56
C VAL A 313 -26.25 17.10 -21.93
N VAL A 314 -27.53 16.81 -22.15
CA VAL A 314 -28.05 16.37 -23.46
C VAL A 314 -27.81 17.43 -24.54
N ASP A 315 -28.07 18.70 -24.26
CA ASP A 315 -27.84 19.79 -25.21
C ASP A 315 -26.37 19.94 -25.59
N ARG A 316 -25.44 19.76 -24.63
CA ARG A 316 -24.00 19.82 -24.90
C ARG A 316 -23.49 18.55 -25.59
N THR A 317 -23.97 17.37 -25.21
CA THR A 317 -23.61 16.09 -25.84
C THR A 317 -23.94 16.10 -27.33
N LYS A 318 -25.11 16.61 -27.71
CA LYS A 318 -25.52 16.74 -29.13
C LYS A 318 -24.61 17.66 -29.97
N ARG A 319 -23.81 18.52 -29.32
CA ARG A 319 -22.89 19.46 -29.98
C ARG A 319 -21.46 18.94 -30.09
N ILE A 320 -21.15 17.79 -29.48
CA ILE A 320 -19.82 17.17 -29.57
C ILE A 320 -19.55 16.85 -31.05
N ARG A 321 -18.45 17.40 -31.57
CA ARG A 321 -18.01 17.14 -32.93
C ARG A 321 -17.30 15.80 -33.01
N VAL A 322 -18.02 14.78 -33.49
CA VAL A 322 -17.47 13.46 -33.81
C VAL A 322 -16.94 13.49 -35.24
N GLY A 323 -15.67 13.15 -35.46
CA GLY A 323 -15.07 13.36 -36.77
C GLY A 323 -13.68 12.78 -36.96
N ASP A 324 -13.05 13.21 -38.06
CA ASP A 324 -11.67 12.85 -38.40
C ASP A 324 -10.72 13.25 -37.28
N PRO A 325 -9.98 12.31 -36.66
CA PRO A 325 -9.07 12.62 -35.58
C PRO A 325 -7.97 13.63 -35.92
N THR A 326 -7.68 13.84 -37.21
CA THR A 326 -6.68 14.82 -37.68
C THR A 326 -7.23 16.24 -37.83
N ASP A 327 -8.56 16.41 -37.79
CA ASP A 327 -9.20 17.73 -37.79
C ASP A 327 -9.07 18.37 -36.39
N PRO A 328 -8.48 19.58 -36.27
CA PRO A 328 -8.32 20.27 -34.99
C PRO A 328 -9.66 20.61 -34.29
N ASP A 329 -10.77 20.64 -35.02
CA ASP A 329 -12.10 20.88 -34.46
C ASP A 329 -12.78 19.60 -33.92
N THR A 330 -12.20 18.41 -34.19
CA THR A 330 -12.75 17.14 -33.70
C THR A 330 -12.60 17.04 -32.18
N GLN A 331 -13.71 16.76 -31.50
CA GLN A 331 -13.76 16.61 -30.04
C GLN A 331 -13.91 15.15 -29.61
N MET A 332 -14.33 14.27 -30.52
CA MET A 332 -14.46 12.84 -30.27
C MET A 332 -14.14 12.08 -31.56
N GLY A 333 -13.30 11.06 -31.43
CA GLY A 333 -12.77 10.26 -32.54
C GLY A 333 -13.53 8.94 -32.78
N ALA A 334 -12.85 8.00 -33.44
CA ALA A 334 -13.37 6.65 -33.67
C ALA A 334 -13.08 5.75 -32.47
N LEU A 335 -13.94 4.76 -32.22
CA LEU A 335 -13.64 3.68 -31.26
C LEU A 335 -12.56 2.77 -31.85
N VAL A 336 -11.77 2.12 -31.00
CA VAL A 336 -10.52 1.44 -31.41
C VAL A 336 -10.70 0.33 -32.46
N SER A 337 -11.86 -0.32 -32.54
CA SER A 337 -12.10 -1.41 -33.49
C SER A 337 -13.58 -1.61 -33.81
N GLU A 338 -13.87 -2.25 -34.95
CA GLU A 338 -15.24 -2.61 -35.32
C GLU A 338 -15.91 -3.55 -34.31
N GLY A 339 -15.16 -4.53 -33.80
CA GLY A 339 -15.67 -5.45 -32.78
C GLY A 339 -16.05 -4.72 -31.49
N HIS A 340 -15.22 -3.75 -31.07
CA HIS A 340 -15.50 -2.95 -29.89
C HIS A 340 -16.69 -2.00 -30.10
N LEU A 341 -16.79 -1.34 -31.25
CA LEU A 341 -17.97 -0.56 -31.64
C LEU A 341 -19.25 -1.41 -31.57
N GLY A 342 -19.21 -2.64 -32.09
CA GLY A 342 -20.32 -3.59 -32.01
C GLY A 342 -20.74 -3.87 -30.56
N LYS A 343 -19.78 -4.13 -29.67
CA LYS A 343 -20.01 -4.35 -28.24
C LYS A 343 -20.66 -3.14 -27.58
N VAL A 344 -20.20 -1.92 -27.87
CA VAL A 344 -20.75 -0.70 -27.25
C VAL A 344 -22.19 -0.44 -27.74
N LEU A 345 -22.46 -0.61 -29.04
CA LEU A 345 -23.82 -0.47 -29.59
C LEU A 345 -24.78 -1.51 -29.02
N GLU A 346 -24.28 -2.72 -28.73
CA GLU A 346 -25.07 -3.76 -28.07
C GLU A 346 -25.48 -3.36 -26.64
N TYR A 347 -24.59 -2.74 -25.85
CA TYR A 347 -24.97 -2.19 -24.54
C TYR A 347 -25.99 -1.06 -24.65
N VAL A 348 -25.94 -0.24 -25.71
CA VAL A 348 -27.00 0.76 -25.96
C VAL A 348 -28.35 0.07 -26.18
N ARG A 349 -28.38 -0.99 -27.01
CA ARG A 349 -29.60 -1.79 -27.25
C ARG A 349 -30.14 -2.38 -25.94
N ILE A 350 -29.27 -3.04 -25.17
CA ILE A 350 -29.62 -3.64 -23.86
C ILE A 350 -30.23 -2.59 -22.92
N GLY A 351 -29.62 -1.41 -22.83
CA GLY A 351 -30.15 -0.32 -22.00
C GLY A 351 -31.59 0.07 -22.34
N GLN A 352 -31.92 0.16 -23.64
CA GLN A 352 -33.28 0.45 -24.09
C GLN A 352 -34.25 -0.70 -23.77
N GLU A 353 -33.80 -1.95 -23.91
CA GLU A 353 -34.61 -3.15 -23.64
C GLU A 353 -34.92 -3.36 -22.16
N GLU A 354 -33.99 -2.99 -21.27
CA GLU A 354 -34.21 -3.03 -19.82
C GLU A 354 -35.08 -1.85 -19.32
N GLY A 355 -35.42 -0.91 -20.19
CA GLY A 355 -36.34 0.19 -19.92
C GLY A 355 -35.69 1.51 -19.53
N ALA A 356 -34.37 1.65 -19.70
CA ALA A 356 -33.71 2.95 -19.62
C ALA A 356 -34.12 3.83 -20.82
N LYS A 357 -34.16 5.15 -20.61
CA LYS A 357 -34.53 6.10 -21.65
C LYS A 357 -33.28 6.66 -22.32
N LEU A 358 -33.11 6.39 -23.61
CA LEU A 358 -32.05 7.01 -24.43
C LEU A 358 -32.46 8.44 -24.78
N GLU A 359 -31.82 9.43 -24.14
CA GLU A 359 -32.13 10.86 -24.33
C GLU A 359 -31.51 11.44 -25.61
N CYS A 360 -30.34 10.92 -26.01
CA CYS A 360 -29.70 11.25 -27.28
C CYS A 360 -28.63 10.22 -27.67
N GLY A 361 -28.29 10.20 -28.96
CA GLY A 361 -27.13 9.49 -29.50
C GLY A 361 -27.30 7.97 -29.58
N GLY A 362 -26.21 7.23 -29.34
CA GLY A 362 -26.22 5.76 -29.33
C GLY A 362 -26.29 5.08 -30.71
N GLN A 363 -25.92 5.77 -31.79
CA GLN A 363 -26.01 5.25 -33.15
C GLN A 363 -24.65 5.23 -33.84
N ARG A 364 -24.40 4.22 -34.69
CA ARG A 364 -23.25 4.19 -35.60
C ARG A 364 -23.32 5.36 -36.58
N LEU A 365 -22.23 6.10 -36.73
CA LEU A 365 -22.12 7.18 -37.70
C LEU A 365 -21.47 6.64 -38.97
N THR A 366 -22.23 6.60 -40.06
CA THR A 366 -21.75 6.13 -41.39
C THR A 366 -21.71 7.26 -42.43
N LYS A 367 -22.24 8.44 -42.08
CA LYS A 367 -22.27 9.63 -42.93
C LYS A 367 -21.16 10.58 -42.46
N GLY A 368 -20.21 10.92 -43.33
CA GLY A 368 -19.08 11.80 -43.01
C GLY A 368 -17.92 11.66 -43.99
N SER A 369 -16.80 12.34 -43.72
CA SER A 369 -15.56 12.26 -44.51
C SER A 369 -14.92 10.87 -44.47
N LEU A 370 -15.17 10.11 -43.41
CA LEU A 370 -14.58 8.79 -43.15
C LEU A 370 -15.65 7.71 -42.92
N PRO A 371 -16.42 7.31 -43.95
CA PRO A 371 -17.58 6.44 -43.81
C PRO A 371 -17.26 4.98 -43.38
N ARG A 372 -15.99 4.58 -43.48
CA ARG A 372 -15.51 3.26 -43.04
C ARG A 372 -15.03 3.23 -41.58
N GLY A 373 -14.93 4.39 -40.93
CA GLY A 373 -14.44 4.45 -39.56
C GLY A 373 -15.43 3.92 -38.53
N TYR A 374 -14.91 3.63 -37.35
CA TYR A 374 -15.66 3.02 -36.25
C TYR A 374 -16.28 4.07 -35.33
N PHE A 375 -17.08 4.96 -35.92
CA PHE A 375 -17.68 6.09 -35.22
C PHE A 375 -19.07 5.78 -34.66
N MET A 376 -19.38 6.36 -33.50
CA MET A 376 -20.75 6.45 -32.98
C MET A 376 -21.03 7.81 -32.37
N SER A 377 -22.30 8.20 -32.32
CA SER A 377 -22.73 9.39 -31.58
C SER A 377 -22.70 9.11 -30.06
N PRO A 378 -22.23 10.04 -29.22
CA PRO A 378 -22.20 9.87 -27.77
C PRO A 378 -23.61 9.71 -27.20
N ALA A 379 -23.80 8.73 -26.31
CA ALA A 379 -25.11 8.34 -25.78
C ALA A 379 -25.33 8.84 -24.35
N VAL A 380 -26.54 9.30 -24.04
CA VAL A 380 -26.96 9.64 -22.67
C VAL A 380 -28.24 8.88 -22.35
N PHE A 381 -28.19 8.08 -21.29
CA PHE A 381 -29.34 7.40 -20.71
C PHE A 381 -29.82 8.09 -19.44
N SER A 382 -31.13 8.20 -19.29
CA SER A 382 -31.82 8.57 -18.05
C SER A 382 -32.77 7.44 -17.63
N ASN A 383 -33.44 7.61 -16.48
CA ASN A 383 -34.34 6.60 -15.93
C ASN A 383 -33.67 5.23 -15.75
N VAL A 384 -32.37 5.24 -15.42
CA VAL A 384 -31.57 4.03 -15.21
C VAL A 384 -31.79 3.53 -13.79
N LYS A 385 -32.00 2.23 -13.65
CA LYS A 385 -32.10 1.55 -12.35
C LYS A 385 -30.79 0.83 -12.06
N ASP A 386 -30.43 0.73 -10.78
CA ASP A 386 -29.14 0.16 -10.36
C ASP A 386 -28.99 -1.32 -10.74
N ASP A 387 -30.10 -2.03 -11.00
CA ASP A 387 -30.12 -3.43 -11.38
C ASP A 387 -29.86 -3.71 -12.88
N MET A 388 -29.92 -2.67 -13.72
CA MET A 388 -29.67 -2.76 -15.17
C MET A 388 -28.21 -3.10 -15.50
N GLN A 389 -27.98 -3.81 -16.60
CA GLN A 389 -26.62 -4.15 -17.06
C GLN A 389 -25.79 -2.91 -17.35
N ILE A 390 -26.38 -1.89 -18.01
CA ILE A 390 -25.69 -0.61 -18.29
C ILE A 390 -25.31 0.16 -17.01
N ALA A 391 -25.92 -0.15 -15.86
CA ALA A 391 -25.58 0.42 -14.56
C ALA A 391 -24.46 -0.37 -13.86
N LYS A 392 -24.34 -1.67 -14.09
CA LYS A 392 -23.39 -2.57 -13.39
C LYS A 392 -22.08 -2.78 -14.14
N GLU A 393 -22.16 -2.93 -15.45
CA GLU A 393 -21.05 -3.40 -16.28
C GLU A 393 -20.26 -2.26 -16.93
N GLU A 394 -18.98 -2.50 -17.15
CA GLU A 394 -18.10 -1.59 -17.88
C GLU A 394 -18.36 -1.70 -19.39
N ILE A 395 -18.95 -0.66 -19.95
CA ILE A 395 -19.25 -0.56 -21.39
C ILE A 395 -17.99 -0.21 -22.19
N PHE A 396 -17.14 0.65 -21.61
CA PHE A 396 -15.88 1.14 -22.20
C PHE A 396 -16.08 1.87 -23.55
N GLY A 397 -17.06 2.78 -23.60
CA GLY A 397 -17.35 3.61 -24.76
C GLY A 397 -18.13 4.87 -24.35
N PRO A 398 -18.59 5.69 -25.32
CA PRO A 398 -19.13 7.01 -25.04
C PRO A 398 -20.61 6.93 -24.63
N VAL A 399 -20.88 6.29 -23.49
CA VAL A 399 -22.22 6.03 -22.95
C VAL A 399 -22.30 6.49 -21.49
N MET A 400 -23.07 7.55 -21.25
CA MET A 400 -23.35 8.11 -19.93
C MET A 400 -24.67 7.58 -19.39
N THR A 401 -24.69 7.18 -18.11
CA THR A 401 -25.93 6.83 -17.39
C THR A 401 -26.19 7.84 -16.29
N VAL A 402 -27.38 8.44 -16.27
CA VAL A 402 -27.79 9.46 -15.30
C VAL A 402 -28.82 8.89 -14.33
N PHE A 403 -28.51 9.01 -13.05
CA PHE A 403 -29.34 8.58 -11.92
C PHE A 403 -29.76 9.79 -11.10
N SER A 404 -30.91 9.70 -10.43
CA SER A 404 -31.29 10.65 -9.38
C SER A 404 -31.01 10.08 -7.99
N PHE A 405 -30.72 10.94 -7.01
CA PHE A 405 -30.63 10.58 -5.58
C PHE A 405 -31.18 11.71 -4.69
N ASN A 406 -31.46 11.42 -3.42
CA ASN A 406 -32.02 12.39 -2.47
C ASN A 406 -31.12 12.71 -1.27
N THR A 407 -30.30 11.78 -0.79
CA THR A 407 -29.46 12.00 0.39
C THR A 407 -28.02 11.59 0.18
N GLU A 408 -27.12 12.16 1.00
CA GLU A 408 -25.69 11.82 1.02
C GLU A 408 -25.48 10.33 1.32
N GLU A 409 -26.23 9.77 2.27
CA GLU A 409 -26.13 8.36 2.66
C GLU A 409 -26.58 7.42 1.54
N GLU A 410 -27.68 7.74 0.87
CA GLU A 410 -28.22 6.96 -0.24
C GLU A 410 -27.20 6.88 -1.38
N VAL A 411 -26.67 8.03 -1.81
CA VAL A 411 -25.77 8.08 -2.96
C VAL A 411 -24.43 7.43 -2.67
N VAL A 412 -23.89 7.55 -1.45
CA VAL A 412 -22.67 6.84 -1.06
C VAL A 412 -22.89 5.32 -1.09
N SER A 413 -24.03 4.84 -0.59
CA SER A 413 -24.35 3.40 -0.62
C SER A 413 -24.42 2.89 -2.06
N ARG A 414 -25.14 3.59 -2.94
CA ARG A 414 -25.33 3.20 -4.35
C ARG A 414 -24.03 3.34 -5.16
N ALA A 415 -23.24 4.37 -4.90
CA ALA A 415 -21.93 4.56 -5.51
C ALA A 415 -20.99 3.39 -5.18
N ASN A 416 -21.03 2.87 -3.95
CA ASN A 416 -20.23 1.73 -3.52
C ASN A 416 -20.81 0.37 -3.92
N ASP A 417 -22.08 0.29 -4.34
CA ASP A 417 -22.73 -0.96 -4.77
C ASP A 417 -22.28 -1.38 -6.17
N THR A 418 -21.04 -1.84 -6.24
CA THR A 418 -20.38 -2.38 -7.43
C THR A 418 -19.19 -3.23 -6.98
N GLU A 419 -18.84 -4.22 -7.77
CA GLU A 419 -17.62 -5.02 -7.56
C GLU A 419 -16.32 -4.26 -7.89
N MET A 420 -16.45 -3.13 -8.59
CA MET A 420 -15.35 -2.28 -9.05
C MET A 420 -15.10 -1.12 -8.08
N GLY A 421 -13.92 -0.50 -8.15
CA GLY A 421 -13.50 0.55 -7.24
C GLY A 421 -12.33 1.37 -7.75
N LEU A 422 -12.29 1.70 -9.04
CA LEU A 422 -11.17 2.43 -9.62
C LEU A 422 -11.16 3.90 -9.21
N ALA A 423 -12.19 4.64 -9.61
CA ALA A 423 -12.24 6.09 -9.40
C ALA A 423 -13.62 6.60 -9.00
N ALA A 424 -13.71 7.84 -8.53
CA ALA A 424 -14.96 8.55 -8.26
C ALA A 424 -14.80 10.09 -8.36
N GLY A 425 -15.90 10.79 -8.64
CA GLY A 425 -15.95 12.25 -8.67
C GLY A 425 -17.06 12.80 -7.78
N VAL A 426 -16.81 13.91 -7.09
CA VAL A 426 -17.79 14.59 -6.21
C VAL A 426 -17.84 16.08 -6.54
N PHE A 427 -19.02 16.59 -6.89
CA PHE A 427 -19.27 18.00 -7.20
C PHE A 427 -20.19 18.62 -6.15
N THR A 428 -19.68 19.61 -5.42
CA THR A 428 -20.38 20.35 -4.35
C THR A 428 -19.57 21.59 -3.96
N LYS A 429 -20.23 22.65 -3.49
CA LYS A 429 -19.55 23.84 -2.94
C LYS A 429 -19.19 23.64 -1.47
N ASP A 430 -19.89 22.74 -0.77
CA ASP A 430 -19.55 22.31 0.59
C ASP A 430 -18.35 21.35 0.59
N LEU A 431 -17.16 21.89 0.85
CA LEU A 431 -15.94 21.08 0.96
C LEU A 431 -15.96 20.09 2.13
N GLN A 432 -16.70 20.38 3.21
CA GLN A 432 -16.82 19.43 4.32
C GLN A 432 -17.62 18.21 3.87
N ARG A 433 -18.70 18.42 3.11
CA ARG A 433 -19.44 17.35 2.43
C ARG A 433 -18.55 16.58 1.47
N ALA A 434 -17.79 17.27 0.61
CA ALA A 434 -16.89 16.61 -0.32
C ALA A 434 -15.91 15.66 0.38
N HIS A 435 -15.25 16.12 1.44
CA HIS A 435 -14.32 15.29 2.22
C HIS A 435 -15.01 14.12 2.94
N ARG A 436 -16.18 14.34 3.56
CA ARG A 436 -16.95 13.24 4.19
C ARG A 436 -17.37 12.17 3.18
N VAL A 437 -17.84 12.58 2.00
CA VAL A 437 -18.25 11.67 0.93
C VAL A 437 -17.05 10.89 0.42
N VAL A 438 -15.95 11.56 0.06
CA VAL A 438 -14.73 10.91 -0.44
C VAL A 438 -14.18 9.88 0.56
N GLN A 439 -14.19 10.19 1.87
CA GLN A 439 -13.76 9.23 2.90
C GLN A 439 -14.61 7.95 2.97
N ARG A 440 -15.86 7.99 2.48
CA ARG A 440 -16.78 6.85 2.50
C ARG A 440 -16.82 6.10 1.16
N LEU A 441 -16.26 6.67 0.09
CA LEU A 441 -16.23 6.03 -1.22
C LEU A 441 -15.12 4.97 -1.27
N GLN A 442 -15.45 3.81 -1.85
CA GLN A 442 -14.54 2.69 -2.04
C GLN A 442 -13.91 2.76 -3.44
N ALA A 443 -13.15 3.82 -3.68
CA ALA A 443 -12.42 4.06 -4.92
C ALA A 443 -10.97 4.44 -4.63
N GLY A 444 -10.03 4.06 -5.51
CA GLY A 444 -8.62 4.37 -5.30
C GLY A 444 -8.24 5.80 -5.70
N THR A 445 -8.91 6.39 -6.69
CA THR A 445 -8.76 7.82 -7.05
C THR A 445 -10.07 8.57 -6.87
N CYS A 446 -10.06 9.71 -6.17
CA CYS A 446 -11.24 10.55 -5.99
C CYS A 446 -10.97 12.00 -6.38
N TRP A 447 -11.83 12.59 -7.21
CA TRP A 447 -11.77 14.01 -7.57
C TRP A 447 -12.88 14.80 -6.87
N ILE A 448 -12.54 16.00 -6.40
CA ILE A 448 -13.50 16.98 -5.88
C ILE A 448 -13.57 18.14 -6.87
N ASN A 449 -14.77 18.43 -7.38
CA ASN A 449 -15.07 19.51 -8.32
C ASN A 449 -14.26 19.46 -9.63
N ASN A 450 -13.78 18.27 -10.01
CA ASN A 450 -13.07 18.00 -11.26
C ASN A 450 -13.21 16.50 -11.62
N TYR A 451 -12.67 16.06 -12.76
CA TYR A 451 -12.63 14.64 -13.14
C TYR A 451 -11.50 14.35 -14.14
N ASN A 452 -10.97 13.11 -14.16
CA ASN A 452 -10.01 12.57 -15.14
C ASN A 452 -8.61 13.21 -15.19
N ILE A 453 -8.23 14.06 -14.23
CA ILE A 453 -6.86 14.56 -14.13
C ILE A 453 -5.99 13.56 -13.35
N THR A 454 -4.93 13.04 -13.99
CA THR A 454 -4.04 11.99 -13.44
C THR A 454 -2.55 12.38 -13.53
N PRO A 455 -2.08 13.37 -12.75
CA PRO A 455 -0.66 13.73 -12.70
C PRO A 455 0.19 12.56 -12.19
N SER A 456 1.39 12.40 -12.74
CA SER A 456 2.27 11.26 -12.43
C SER A 456 2.72 11.21 -10.97
N GLU A 457 2.62 12.31 -10.23
CA GLU A 457 2.96 12.41 -8.81
C GLU A 457 1.91 11.78 -7.90
N LEU A 458 0.66 11.64 -8.37
CA LEU A 458 -0.42 11.03 -7.60
C LEU A 458 -0.49 9.53 -7.89
N PRO A 459 -0.65 8.67 -6.87
CA PRO A 459 -0.83 7.25 -7.08
C PRO A 459 -2.15 7.01 -7.81
N PHE A 460 -2.14 6.08 -8.75
CA PHE A 460 -3.33 5.63 -9.44
C PHE A 460 -3.47 4.11 -9.28
N GLY A 461 -4.67 3.66 -8.93
CA GLY A 461 -4.96 2.25 -8.77
C GLY A 461 -6.35 2.00 -8.24
N GLY A 462 -6.79 0.75 -8.34
CA GLY A 462 -8.15 0.35 -7.98
C GLY A 462 -8.28 -0.31 -6.62
N HIS A 463 -9.41 -0.06 -5.96
CA HIS A 463 -9.92 -0.92 -4.88
C HIS A 463 -10.74 -2.09 -5.47
N LYS A 464 -11.08 -3.07 -4.62
CA LYS A 464 -11.91 -4.23 -4.96
C LYS A 464 -11.38 -4.97 -6.21
N GLN A 465 -12.22 -5.24 -7.21
CA GLN A 465 -11.80 -5.92 -8.44
C GLN A 465 -11.14 -4.99 -9.47
N SER A 466 -11.06 -3.68 -9.22
CA SER A 466 -10.43 -2.74 -10.16
C SER A 466 -8.91 -2.74 -10.11
N GLY A 467 -8.27 -3.48 -9.20
CA GLY A 467 -6.83 -3.60 -9.24
C GLY A 467 -6.17 -4.23 -8.02
N ILE A 468 -4.86 -4.41 -8.14
CA ILE A 468 -3.95 -4.85 -7.08
C ILE A 468 -2.67 -4.02 -7.21
N GLY A 469 -2.33 -3.27 -6.16
CA GLY A 469 -1.19 -2.36 -6.17
C GLY A 469 -1.54 -1.00 -6.76
N LEU A 470 -0.52 -0.20 -7.03
CA LEU A 470 -0.64 1.15 -7.55
C LEU A 470 0.39 1.37 -8.68
N GLU A 471 0.01 2.17 -9.66
CA GLU A 471 0.92 2.81 -10.61
C GLU A 471 1.10 4.30 -10.25
N ASN A 472 2.06 4.94 -10.92
CA ASN A 472 2.48 6.32 -10.66
C ASN A 472 3.00 6.58 -9.24
N SER A 473 3.42 7.82 -9.01
CA SER A 473 3.97 8.34 -7.75
C SER A 473 5.18 7.59 -7.20
N VAL A 474 5.64 7.99 -6.02
CA VAL A 474 6.70 7.28 -5.30
C VAL A 474 6.26 5.87 -4.86
N TYR A 475 4.94 5.63 -4.74
CA TYR A 475 4.39 4.37 -4.27
C TYR A 475 4.70 3.20 -5.21
N ALA A 476 4.76 3.44 -6.53
CA ALA A 476 5.10 2.41 -7.51
C ALA A 476 6.48 1.77 -7.27
N ILE A 477 7.44 2.50 -6.68
CA ILE A 477 8.79 1.99 -6.41
C ILE A 477 8.76 0.71 -5.57
N ALA A 478 7.85 0.63 -4.59
CA ALA A 478 7.70 -0.56 -3.75
C ALA A 478 7.27 -1.80 -4.56
N HIS A 479 6.55 -1.61 -5.67
CA HIS A 479 6.11 -2.68 -6.55
C HIS A 479 7.20 -3.18 -7.50
N TYR A 480 8.29 -2.43 -7.68
CA TYR A 480 9.42 -2.76 -8.56
C TYR A 480 10.73 -3.06 -7.81
N THR A 481 10.67 -3.17 -6.48
CA THR A 481 11.83 -3.48 -5.64
C THR A 481 11.52 -4.52 -4.57
N GLN A 482 12.56 -5.05 -3.95
CA GLN A 482 12.48 -5.90 -2.75
C GLN A 482 13.42 -5.38 -1.67
N ILE A 483 13.05 -5.64 -0.41
CA ILE A 483 13.84 -5.22 0.74
C ILE A 483 14.65 -6.42 1.23
N LYS A 484 15.96 -6.25 1.27
CA LYS A 484 16.88 -7.14 1.99
C LYS A 484 17.25 -6.50 3.30
N THR A 485 16.99 -7.17 4.41
CA THR A 485 17.39 -6.71 5.74
C THR A 485 18.71 -7.35 6.13
N VAL A 486 19.66 -6.52 6.56
CA VAL A 486 20.95 -6.93 7.09
C VAL A 486 21.02 -6.51 8.55
N PHE A 487 21.30 -7.45 9.44
CA PHE A 487 21.57 -7.16 10.83
C PHE A 487 23.08 -7.24 11.06
N VAL A 488 23.65 -6.18 11.63
CA VAL A 488 25.06 -6.09 11.96
C VAL A 488 25.19 -6.16 13.47
N GLU A 489 25.71 -7.30 13.94
CA GLU A 489 26.08 -7.47 15.34
C GLU A 489 27.37 -6.70 15.61
N MET A 490 27.29 -5.61 16.37
CA MET A 490 28.42 -4.74 16.68
C MET A 490 28.99 -5.07 18.07
N LYS A 491 29.46 -6.31 18.23
CA LYS A 491 29.96 -6.92 19.48
C LYS A 491 28.99 -6.80 20.70
N PRO A 492 28.68 -7.92 21.37
CA PRO A 492 28.23 -7.83 22.75
C PRO A 492 29.38 -7.24 23.58
N ASP A 493 29.11 -6.60 24.71
CA ASP A 493 30.14 -6.47 25.75
C ASP A 493 30.50 -7.88 26.23
N ILE A 494 31.37 -8.58 25.50
CA ILE A 494 32.01 -9.82 25.91
C ILE A 494 33.20 -9.39 26.76
N THR A 495 32.94 -9.04 28.02
CA THR A 495 33.88 -9.44 29.08
C THR A 495 33.80 -10.96 29.12
N GLY A 496 34.90 -11.64 28.79
CA GLY A 496 34.94 -13.07 28.49
C GLY A 496 34.15 -13.94 29.47
N ASP A 497 33.17 -14.68 28.93
CA ASP A 497 32.75 -16.03 29.40
C ASP A 497 31.51 -16.58 28.66
N SER A 498 30.88 -15.82 27.74
CA SER A 498 29.59 -16.25 27.14
C SER A 498 29.64 -16.75 25.69
N VAL A 499 30.81 -16.88 25.05
CA VAL A 499 30.90 -17.34 23.64
C VAL A 499 31.40 -18.78 23.55
N SER A 500 30.56 -19.76 23.89
CA SER A 500 30.79 -21.13 23.40
C SER A 500 29.58 -22.06 23.23
N ASN A 501 28.34 -21.69 23.61
CA ASN A 501 27.27 -22.71 23.71
C ASN A 501 26.08 -22.60 22.74
N THR A 502 25.96 -21.55 21.93
CA THR A 502 24.77 -21.40 21.06
C THR A 502 24.93 -21.97 19.64
N ALA A 503 26.15 -22.27 19.18
CA ALA A 503 26.41 -22.69 17.80
C ALA A 503 26.61 -24.21 17.57
N ARG A 504 26.52 -25.06 18.62
CA ARG A 504 26.68 -26.53 18.47
C ARG A 504 25.39 -27.35 18.34
N HIS A 505 24.21 -26.72 18.30
CA HIS A 505 22.93 -27.43 18.33
C HIS A 505 22.17 -27.53 16.99
N CYS A 506 22.82 -27.33 15.84
CA CYS A 506 22.16 -27.52 14.53
C CYS A 506 23.02 -28.27 13.50
N VAL A 507 23.78 -29.31 13.88
CA VAL A 507 24.15 -30.37 12.93
C VAL A 507 24.27 -31.69 13.70
N ALA A 508 23.15 -32.41 13.85
CA ALA A 508 23.07 -33.87 13.84
C ALA A 508 21.72 -34.35 14.42
N SER A 509 20.74 -34.56 13.56
CA SER A 509 19.82 -35.69 13.74
C SER A 509 19.16 -36.05 12.40
N ALA A 510 19.73 -37.05 11.73
CA ALA A 510 18.94 -38.00 10.98
C ALA A 510 19.15 -39.38 11.64
N GLY A 511 18.09 -39.95 12.19
CA GLY A 511 18.02 -41.37 12.51
C GLY A 511 17.85 -41.75 13.99
N GLY A 512 16.59 -41.86 14.43
CA GLY A 512 16.09 -42.99 15.21
C GLY A 512 16.32 -43.04 16.73
N GLY A 513 15.21 -43.13 17.49
CA GLY A 513 15.13 -44.01 18.68
C GLY A 513 15.11 -43.35 20.07
N CYS A 514 13.94 -43.42 20.72
CA CYS A 514 13.63 -43.42 22.16
C CYS A 514 14.76 -43.15 23.19
N TYR A 515 14.59 -42.09 23.99
CA TYR A 515 15.39 -41.83 25.20
C TYR A 515 14.78 -42.46 26.46
N LYS A 516 15.57 -43.29 27.14
CA LYS A 516 15.66 -43.33 28.61
C LYS A 516 17.14 -43.19 28.97
N ALA A 517 17.53 -42.09 29.58
CA ALA A 517 18.77 -42.02 30.34
C ALA A 517 18.60 -41.05 31.50
N VAL A 518 18.50 -41.64 32.69
CA VAL A 518 18.68 -40.97 33.98
C VAL A 518 20.18 -40.75 34.14
N LEU A 519 20.65 -39.52 34.37
CA LEU A 519 22.03 -39.30 34.79
C LEU A 519 22.09 -39.28 36.32
N VAL A 520 22.50 -40.40 36.92
CA VAL A 520 22.93 -40.48 38.32
C VAL A 520 24.45 -40.29 38.36
N LEU A 521 24.91 -39.33 39.16
CA LEU A 521 26.32 -39.10 39.46
C LEU A 521 26.78 -40.17 40.46
N ASN A 522 27.87 -40.90 40.17
CA ASN A 522 28.49 -41.82 41.12
C ASN A 522 29.80 -41.22 41.65
N GLY A 523 29.82 -40.93 42.96
CA GLY A 523 30.98 -40.47 43.71
C GLY A 523 31.93 -41.62 44.07
N GLY A 524 33.23 -41.37 43.92
CA GLY A 524 34.26 -42.13 44.61
C GLY A 524 34.40 -41.60 46.04
N ASN A 525 34.14 -42.49 47.01
CA ASN A 525 34.25 -42.30 48.45
C ASN A 525 33.24 -41.35 49.11
N GLY A 526 32.05 -41.91 49.36
CA GLY A 526 31.51 -41.90 50.73
C GLY A 526 30.78 -40.64 51.18
N ASN A 527 29.90 -40.08 50.35
CA ASN A 527 28.55 -39.60 50.70
C ASN A 527 28.05 -38.66 49.60
N ASN A 528 27.09 -39.14 48.82
CA ASN A 528 26.45 -38.40 47.74
C ASN A 528 25.67 -37.18 48.29
N SER A 529 26.16 -35.99 47.98
CA SER A 529 25.36 -34.76 48.02
C SER A 529 25.82 -33.84 46.88
N SER A 530 25.05 -33.81 45.78
CA SER A 530 25.19 -32.79 44.75
C SER A 530 24.43 -31.55 45.20
N LEU A 531 25.15 -30.65 45.88
CA LEU A 531 24.73 -29.28 46.17
C LEU A 531 25.64 -28.36 45.35
N ALA A 532 25.10 -27.67 44.35
CA ALA A 532 25.74 -26.51 43.74
C ALA A 532 24.92 -25.27 44.08
N VAL A 533 25.50 -24.51 45.00
CA VAL A 533 25.17 -23.19 45.54
C VAL A 533 26.57 -22.55 45.60
N THR A 534 26.93 -21.36 45.11
CA THR A 534 26.31 -20.13 44.60
C THR A 534 27.46 -19.21 44.17
N SER A 535 27.18 -18.14 43.42
CA SER A 535 27.64 -16.78 43.79
C SER A 535 26.89 -15.72 42.97
N GLU A 536 25.59 -15.58 43.23
CA GLU A 536 24.89 -14.30 43.06
C GLU A 536 24.10 -14.07 44.34
N ASP A 537 24.71 -13.28 45.22
CA ASP A 537 24.04 -12.69 46.37
C ASP A 537 23.66 -11.25 45.98
N ILE A 538 22.43 -10.85 46.37
CA ILE A 538 21.97 -9.46 46.68
C ILE A 538 21.54 -8.62 45.44
N PHE A 539 20.31 -8.12 45.23
CA PHE A 539 19.12 -7.83 46.08
C PHE A 539 17.83 -7.72 45.22
N CYS A 540 16.70 -8.25 45.71
CA CYS A 540 15.32 -8.05 45.19
C CYS A 540 14.75 -6.66 45.49
N GLN A 541 13.72 -6.20 44.74
CA GLN A 541 12.47 -5.67 45.34
C GLN A 541 11.20 -5.85 44.45
N ASN A 542 10.32 -6.75 44.92
CA ASN A 542 8.86 -6.84 44.78
C ASN A 542 8.18 -6.61 43.41
N VAL A 543 7.99 -7.71 42.67
CA VAL A 543 7.01 -7.77 41.57
C VAL A 543 5.62 -8.14 42.12
N LEU A 544 4.61 -7.33 41.77
CA LEU A 544 3.19 -7.66 41.93
C LEU A 544 2.58 -8.03 40.57
N ALA A 545 2.24 -9.30 40.40
CA ALA A 545 1.51 -9.79 39.23
C ALA A 545 0.12 -10.26 39.64
N HIS A 546 -0.90 -10.01 38.80
CA HIS A 546 -2.30 -10.33 39.08
C HIS A 546 -2.92 -11.20 38.00
N ALA A 547 -3.76 -12.16 38.41
CA ALA A 547 -4.66 -12.89 37.53
C ALA A 547 -6.04 -13.02 38.19
N ASN A 548 -7.12 -12.87 37.44
CA ASN A 548 -8.49 -12.98 37.95
C ASN A 548 -9.13 -14.27 37.44
N LEU A 549 -9.45 -15.21 38.34
CA LEU A 549 -10.29 -16.36 38.01
C LEU A 549 -11.74 -15.97 38.31
N ASN A 550 -12.64 -15.96 37.32
CA ASN A 550 -14.04 -15.53 37.50
C ASN A 550 -14.90 -16.58 38.24
N THR A 551 -14.52 -16.95 39.46
CA THR A 551 -15.24 -17.89 40.33
C THR A 551 -15.03 -17.56 41.80
N THR A 552 -16.10 -17.58 42.60
CA THR A 552 -16.04 -17.41 44.06
C THR A 552 -15.75 -18.74 44.75
N PHE A 553 -14.69 -18.81 45.57
CA PHE A 553 -14.22 -20.03 46.24
C PHE A 553 -14.49 -20.03 47.76
N ASP A 554 -14.62 -21.22 48.37
CA ASP A 554 -14.47 -21.41 49.82
C ASP A 554 -12.97 -21.58 50.15
N LEU A 555 -12.39 -20.56 50.79
CA LEU A 555 -10.97 -20.46 51.06
C LEU A 555 -10.47 -21.47 52.11
N SER A 556 -11.36 -22.03 52.94
CA SER A 556 -11.01 -23.00 53.99
C SER A 556 -10.52 -24.34 53.42
N GLN A 557 -10.96 -24.70 52.21
CA GLN A 557 -10.57 -25.93 51.51
C GLN A 557 -9.16 -25.85 50.90
N ILE A 558 -8.66 -24.64 50.62
CA ILE A 558 -7.36 -24.42 49.97
C ILE A 558 -6.20 -24.73 50.93
N VAL A 559 -6.34 -24.37 52.21
CA VAL A 559 -5.29 -24.55 53.24
C VAL A 559 -4.91 -26.02 53.41
N LYS A 560 -5.86 -26.95 53.27
CA LYS A 560 -5.62 -28.40 53.45
C LYS A 560 -4.73 -29.02 52.36
N GLY A 561 -4.52 -28.33 51.24
CA GLY A 561 -3.76 -28.83 50.09
C GLY A 561 -2.31 -28.36 49.99
N PHE A 562 -1.92 -27.37 50.80
CA PHE A 562 -0.61 -26.72 50.70
C PHE A 562 0.04 -26.66 52.09
N ARG A 563 1.23 -27.26 52.23
CA ARG A 563 1.92 -27.38 53.53
C ARG A 563 2.29 -26.04 54.17
N ASN A 564 2.37 -24.96 53.38
CA ASN A 564 2.82 -23.63 53.81
C ASN A 564 1.74 -22.56 53.52
N ALA A 565 0.46 -22.92 53.69
CA ALA A 565 -0.66 -22.03 53.46
C ALA A 565 -1.24 -21.52 54.77
N GLU A 566 -1.49 -20.21 54.85
CA GLU A 566 -2.10 -19.55 56.01
C GLU A 566 -3.38 -18.83 55.59
N TYR A 567 -4.44 -18.98 56.39
CA TYR A 567 -5.72 -18.29 56.22
C TYR A 567 -6.19 -17.75 57.58
N ASP A 568 -6.26 -16.42 57.70
CA ASP A 568 -6.81 -15.73 58.86
C ASP A 568 -7.98 -14.84 58.40
N PRO A 569 -9.24 -15.29 58.62
CA PRO A 569 -10.43 -14.60 58.11
C PRO A 569 -10.68 -13.24 58.76
N SER A 570 -10.01 -12.92 59.87
CA SER A 570 -10.19 -11.65 60.59
C SER A 570 -9.29 -10.53 60.08
N LYS A 571 -8.17 -10.86 59.41
CA LYS A 571 -7.15 -9.89 58.97
C LYS A 571 -6.95 -9.83 57.45
N PHE A 572 -7.19 -10.91 56.71
CA PHE A 572 -6.97 -10.94 55.26
C PHE A 572 -8.01 -11.83 54.53
N PRO A 573 -8.77 -11.31 53.55
CA PRO A 573 -9.77 -12.11 52.82
C PRO A 573 -9.13 -13.00 51.71
N CYS A 574 -7.96 -13.57 51.98
CA CYS A 574 -7.18 -14.39 51.04
C CYS A 574 -6.34 -15.46 51.76
N VAL A 575 -6.03 -16.55 51.06
CA VAL A 575 -5.07 -17.59 51.51
C VAL A 575 -3.69 -17.26 50.96
N ARG A 576 -2.67 -17.20 51.82
CA ARG A 576 -1.28 -16.96 51.40
C ARG A 576 -0.49 -18.26 51.40
N ILE A 577 0.26 -18.52 50.33
CA ILE A 577 1.04 -19.73 50.12
C ILE A 577 2.48 -19.33 49.86
N ARG A 578 3.41 -19.72 50.74
CA ARG A 578 4.84 -19.44 50.55
C ARG A 578 5.53 -20.54 49.73
N TYR A 579 6.18 -20.12 48.66
CA TYR A 579 7.02 -20.96 47.83
C TYR A 579 8.48 -20.75 48.20
N TRP A 580 9.19 -21.86 48.40
CA TRP A 580 10.62 -21.85 48.70
C TRP A 580 11.49 -21.72 47.45
N ARG A 581 11.01 -22.24 46.31
CA ARG A 581 11.54 -21.93 44.97
C ARG A 581 10.38 -21.88 43.96
N PRO A 582 10.25 -20.78 43.20
CA PRO A 582 10.96 -19.52 43.40
C PRO A 582 10.51 -18.83 44.69
N GLN A 583 11.43 -18.22 45.44
CA GLN A 583 11.17 -17.61 46.76
C GLN A 583 10.13 -16.49 46.64
N CYS A 584 8.85 -16.80 46.83
CA CYS A 584 7.76 -15.84 46.68
C CYS A 584 6.54 -16.25 47.51
N THR A 585 5.62 -15.32 47.70
CA THR A 585 4.34 -15.58 48.37
C THR A 585 3.20 -15.34 47.40
N ILE A 586 2.32 -16.34 47.28
CA ILE A 586 1.14 -16.30 46.43
C ILE A 586 -0.10 -16.10 47.31
N ALA A 587 -0.84 -15.02 47.11
CA ALA A 587 -2.13 -14.76 47.75
C ALA A 587 -3.28 -15.15 46.81
N VAL A 588 -4.23 -15.95 47.31
CA VAL A 588 -5.43 -16.41 46.60
C VAL A 588 -6.66 -15.83 47.29
N PHE A 589 -7.36 -14.93 46.61
CA PHE A 589 -8.52 -14.22 47.16
C PHE A 589 -9.82 -14.99 46.90
N ARG A 590 -10.85 -14.69 47.70
CA ARG A 590 -12.17 -15.34 47.57
C ARG A 590 -12.80 -15.14 46.19
N SER A 591 -12.48 -14.03 45.53
CA SER A 591 -12.92 -13.70 44.16
C SER A 591 -12.24 -14.53 43.08
N GLY A 592 -11.33 -15.44 43.43
CA GLY A 592 -10.52 -16.20 42.48
C GLY A 592 -9.29 -15.46 41.98
N LYS A 593 -9.05 -14.23 42.45
CA LYS A 593 -7.83 -13.48 42.13
C LYS A 593 -6.62 -14.17 42.74
N ILE A 594 -5.53 -14.30 41.98
CA ILE A 594 -4.23 -14.79 42.44
C ILE A 594 -3.19 -13.68 42.26
N GLN A 595 -2.37 -13.46 43.29
CA GLN A 595 -1.33 -12.43 43.29
C GLN A 595 0.00 -12.99 43.81
N ALA A 596 1.09 -12.75 43.10
CA ALA A 596 2.43 -13.05 43.58
C ALA A 596 3.08 -11.80 44.22
N THR A 597 3.85 -12.02 45.27
CA THR A 597 4.63 -11.00 46.00
C THR A 597 6.01 -11.56 46.33
N GLY A 598 7.03 -10.71 46.28
CA GLY A 598 8.39 -11.05 46.72
C GLY A 598 9.18 -12.00 45.82
N ALA A 599 8.71 -12.27 44.60
CA ALA A 599 9.47 -13.05 43.62
C ALA A 599 10.72 -12.30 43.14
N ALA A 600 11.80 -13.04 42.85
CA ALA A 600 13.06 -12.50 42.37
C ALA A 600 12.98 -12.00 40.92
N SER A 601 12.09 -12.57 40.10
CA SER A 601 11.86 -12.16 38.71
C SER A 601 10.37 -12.30 38.30
N PRO A 602 9.94 -11.61 37.22
CA PRO A 602 8.60 -11.79 36.65
C PRO A 602 8.32 -13.23 36.17
N GLU A 603 9.33 -13.91 35.63
CA GLU A 603 9.21 -15.30 35.18
C GLU A 603 9.02 -16.27 36.36
N ASP A 604 9.72 -16.02 37.47
CA ASP A 604 9.54 -16.76 38.72
C ASP A 604 8.14 -16.57 39.32
N ALA A 605 7.66 -15.32 39.33
CA ALA A 605 6.29 -15.02 39.76
C ALA A 605 5.27 -15.77 38.89
N ARG A 606 5.48 -15.76 37.58
CA ARG A 606 4.63 -16.46 36.60
C ARG A 606 4.66 -17.97 36.80
N LEU A 607 5.84 -18.57 36.99
CA LEU A 607 5.99 -20.01 37.23
C LEU A 607 5.28 -20.45 38.51
N ALA A 608 5.45 -19.71 39.61
CA ALA A 608 4.78 -19.98 40.87
C ALA A 608 3.25 -19.86 40.73
N MET A 609 2.75 -18.80 40.10
CA MET A 609 1.31 -18.59 39.86
C MET A 609 0.70 -19.69 38.99
N HIS A 610 1.36 -20.10 37.90
CA HIS A 610 0.90 -21.22 37.06
C HIS A 610 0.86 -22.53 37.85
N GLY A 611 1.88 -22.80 38.67
CA GLY A 611 1.92 -23.97 39.54
C GLY A 611 0.81 -23.98 40.58
N THR A 612 0.50 -22.83 41.20
CA THR A 612 -0.62 -22.69 42.15
C THR A 612 -1.96 -22.89 41.45
N ALA A 613 -2.19 -22.23 40.31
CA ALA A 613 -3.44 -22.33 39.55
C ALA A 613 -3.72 -23.77 39.08
N ALA A 614 -2.70 -24.48 38.58
CA ALA A 614 -2.82 -25.88 38.17
C ALA A 614 -3.21 -26.81 39.33
N ARG A 615 -2.60 -26.62 40.51
CA ARG A 615 -2.93 -27.42 41.72
C ARG A 615 -4.32 -27.14 42.26
N LEU A 616 -4.76 -25.88 42.21
CA LEU A 616 -6.13 -25.50 42.57
C LEU A 616 -7.14 -26.13 41.61
N LYS A 617 -6.88 -26.08 40.29
CA LYS A 617 -7.73 -26.69 39.26
C LYS A 617 -7.88 -28.21 39.45
N ALA A 618 -6.79 -28.90 39.75
CA ALA A 618 -6.79 -30.35 39.96
C ALA A 618 -7.59 -30.80 41.21
N ARG A 619 -7.79 -29.92 42.19
CA ARG A 619 -8.35 -30.29 43.51
C ARG A 619 -9.75 -29.75 43.77
N LEU A 620 -10.13 -28.65 43.11
CA LEU A 620 -11.45 -28.02 43.21
C LEU A 620 -12.41 -28.45 42.08
N SER A 621 -11.99 -29.39 41.21
CA SER A 621 -12.78 -29.96 40.10
C SER A 621 -13.52 -28.91 39.25
N CYS A 622 -12.84 -27.81 38.92
CA CYS A 622 -13.44 -26.68 38.22
C CYS A 622 -12.98 -26.65 36.74
N GLU A 623 -13.86 -27.01 35.81
CA GLU A 623 -13.54 -27.08 34.37
C GLU A 623 -13.47 -25.73 33.65
N ARG A 624 -13.80 -24.60 34.32
CA ARG A 624 -13.92 -23.27 33.70
C ARG A 624 -12.71 -22.34 33.85
N VAL A 625 -11.50 -22.87 34.01
CA VAL A 625 -10.25 -22.07 34.03
C VAL A 625 -9.46 -22.31 32.74
N LYS A 626 -9.40 -21.30 31.86
CA LYS A 626 -8.55 -21.30 30.65
C LYS A 626 -7.27 -20.51 30.92
N PHE A 627 -6.13 -21.06 30.49
CA PHE A 627 -4.80 -20.45 30.67
C PHE A 627 -4.57 -19.20 29.81
N SER A 628 -5.50 -18.86 28.92
CA SER A 628 -5.49 -17.66 28.09
C SER A 628 -5.84 -16.38 28.84
N ASP A 629 -6.41 -16.47 30.05
CA ASP A 629 -6.90 -15.30 30.80
C ASP A 629 -5.82 -14.65 31.68
N PHE A 630 -4.55 -15.02 31.49
CA PHE A 630 -3.39 -14.47 32.18
C PHE A 630 -2.71 -13.42 31.30
N THR A 631 -3.19 -12.18 31.33
CA THR A 631 -2.50 -11.06 30.66
C THR A 631 -1.51 -10.39 31.62
N CYS A 632 -0.27 -10.18 31.17
CA CYS A 632 0.72 -9.35 31.87
C CYS A 632 0.41 -7.84 31.71
N ASP A 633 -0.74 -7.50 31.13
CA ASP A 633 -1.00 -6.16 30.61
C ASP A 633 -1.57 -5.19 31.64
N ASN A 634 -1.63 -5.57 32.91
CA ASN A 634 -2.02 -4.68 34.00
C ASN A 634 -1.05 -4.76 35.19
N ILE A 635 0.15 -4.21 34.99
CA ILE A 635 0.99 -3.76 36.10
C ILE A 635 0.34 -2.47 36.63
N LEU A 636 -0.65 -2.62 37.50
CA LEU A 636 -1.14 -1.53 38.34
C LEU A 636 -0.12 -1.31 39.45
N ALA A 637 0.83 -0.42 39.20
CA ALA A 637 1.62 0.14 40.27
C ALA A 637 0.76 1.14 41.04
N THR A 638 -0.03 0.65 42.00
CA THR A 638 -0.46 1.48 43.13
C THR A 638 0.78 1.79 43.94
N TYR A 639 1.36 2.96 43.70
CA TYR A 639 2.44 3.46 44.52
C TYR A 639 1.87 4.08 45.79
N ASP A 640 2.32 3.60 46.94
CA ASP A 640 2.38 4.44 48.14
C ASP A 640 3.32 5.63 47.81
N LEU A 641 3.03 6.81 48.37
CA LEU A 641 3.84 8.04 48.26
C LEU A 641 5.35 7.78 48.41
N GLY A 642 5.74 6.85 49.31
CA GLY A 642 7.14 6.45 49.49
C GLY A 642 7.75 5.67 48.32
N SER A 643 6.92 4.93 47.58
CA SER A 643 7.34 4.13 46.41
C SER A 643 7.46 4.98 45.15
N THR A 644 6.57 5.97 44.94
CA THR A 644 6.73 6.96 43.85
C THR A 644 7.97 7.82 44.08
N MET A 645 8.26 8.19 45.33
CA MET A 645 9.49 8.89 45.68
C MET A 645 10.75 8.05 45.40
N ASN A 646 10.73 6.74 45.69
CA ASN A 646 11.86 5.88 45.34
C ASN A 646 12.03 5.66 43.83
N LEU A 647 10.93 5.53 43.07
CA LEU A 647 10.98 5.30 41.64
C LEU A 647 11.52 6.50 40.84
N LEU A 648 11.24 7.71 41.34
CA LEU A 648 11.79 8.97 40.81
C LEU A 648 13.13 9.34 41.46
N GLY A 649 13.68 8.50 42.35
CA GLY A 649 14.96 8.75 43.04
C GLY A 649 14.93 9.80 44.16
N LEU A 650 13.75 10.30 44.55
CA LEU A 650 13.54 11.42 45.47
C LEU A 650 13.53 11.05 46.97
N SER A 651 13.76 9.79 47.35
CA SER A 651 13.78 9.37 48.76
C SER A 651 14.95 9.90 49.59
N ARG A 652 15.92 10.59 48.94
CA ARG A 652 17.06 11.28 49.57
C ARG A 652 17.12 12.78 49.24
N ALA A 653 16.00 13.41 48.86
CA ALA A 653 15.96 14.86 48.72
C ALA A 653 16.35 15.52 50.06
N PRO A 654 17.28 16.50 50.08
CA PRO A 654 17.62 17.18 51.32
C PRO A 654 16.40 17.99 51.82
N ALA A 655 16.42 18.36 53.10
CA ALA A 655 15.28 18.83 53.90
C ALA A 655 14.51 20.08 53.41
N PHE A 656 14.73 20.57 52.18
CA PHE A 656 14.16 21.80 51.65
C PHE A 656 13.03 21.63 50.62
N ALA A 657 12.60 20.41 50.26
CA ALA A 657 11.43 20.22 49.37
C ALA A 657 10.39 19.26 49.95
N LYS A 658 9.22 19.77 50.36
CA LYS A 658 8.07 18.93 50.71
C LYS A 658 7.27 18.63 49.43
N VAL A 659 7.11 17.35 49.10
CA VAL A 659 6.17 16.87 48.08
C VAL A 659 4.75 16.98 48.67
N VAL A 660 3.86 17.75 48.04
CA VAL A 660 2.59 18.13 48.69
C VAL A 660 1.35 17.42 48.12
N ALA A 661 1.34 16.96 46.86
CA ALA A 661 0.23 16.19 46.29
C ALA A 661 0.58 15.47 44.97
N TYR A 662 -0.13 14.37 44.67
CA TYR A 662 -0.20 13.69 43.36
C TYR A 662 -1.67 13.42 43.02
N GLU A 663 -2.18 13.98 41.91
CA GLU A 663 -3.60 13.86 41.52
C GLU A 663 -3.73 13.18 40.13
N PRO A 664 -4.04 11.87 40.06
CA PRO A 664 -3.90 11.08 38.84
C PRO A 664 -4.92 11.41 37.73
N SER A 665 -6.01 12.10 38.05
CA SER A 665 -7.19 12.18 37.17
C SER A 665 -7.25 13.44 36.31
N ARG A 666 -6.34 14.41 36.47
CA ARG A 666 -6.36 15.63 35.62
C ARG A 666 -5.01 16.01 35.00
N TYR A 667 -3.86 15.89 35.68
CA TYR A 667 -2.53 16.04 35.08
C TYR A 667 -1.46 15.36 35.96
N PRO A 668 -0.66 14.39 35.47
CA PRO A 668 0.34 13.71 36.29
C PRO A 668 1.59 14.60 36.43
N ALA A 669 1.63 15.40 37.49
CA ALA A 669 2.77 16.23 37.86
C ALA A 669 3.17 16.00 39.32
N VAL A 670 4.47 16.12 39.60
CA VAL A 670 5.04 16.16 40.95
C VAL A 670 5.28 17.62 41.31
N VAL A 671 4.67 18.07 42.40
CA VAL A 671 4.79 19.45 42.87
C VAL A 671 5.83 19.53 43.99
N LEU A 672 6.92 20.24 43.72
CA LEU A 672 8.02 20.51 44.64
C LEU A 672 7.87 21.93 45.18
N ARG A 673 7.97 22.11 46.50
CA ARG A 673 7.87 23.42 47.13
C ARG A 673 9.14 23.73 47.91
N ASP A 674 9.76 24.87 47.62
CA ASP A 674 10.80 25.45 48.46
C ASP A 674 10.13 26.42 49.46
N PRO A 675 10.00 26.03 50.74
CA PRO A 675 9.35 26.86 51.74
C PRO A 675 10.19 28.07 52.15
N GLY A 676 11.51 28.06 51.94
CA GLY A 676 12.40 29.17 52.31
C GLY A 676 12.27 30.38 51.38
N ARG A 677 12.00 30.13 50.09
CA ARG A 677 11.83 31.18 49.06
C ARG A 677 10.39 31.38 48.59
N GLY A 678 9.44 30.55 49.05
CA GLY A 678 8.02 30.66 48.71
C GLY A 678 7.71 30.30 47.25
N VAL A 679 8.54 29.44 46.65
CA VAL A 679 8.45 29.02 45.24
C VAL A 679 7.92 27.59 45.16
N THR A 680 7.06 27.34 44.17
CA THR A 680 6.46 26.03 43.85
C THR A 680 6.83 25.66 42.41
N VAL A 681 7.24 24.42 42.18
CA VAL A 681 7.71 23.89 40.91
C VAL A 681 6.94 22.61 40.59
N ASP A 682 6.21 22.61 39.48
CA ASP A 682 5.45 21.48 38.97
C ASP A 682 6.26 20.77 37.88
N VAL A 683 6.59 19.51 38.08
CA VAL A 683 7.31 18.67 37.10
C VAL A 683 6.36 17.62 36.53
N PHE A 684 6.04 17.75 35.26
CA PHE A 684 5.08 16.87 34.58
C PHE A 684 5.77 15.59 34.09
N SER A 685 5.00 14.49 33.99
CA SER A 685 5.51 13.20 33.49
C SER A 685 6.02 13.24 32.03
N THR A 686 5.73 14.32 31.30
CA THR A 686 6.23 14.57 29.94
C THR A 686 7.59 15.28 29.91
N GLY A 687 8.18 15.60 31.07
CA GLY A 687 9.45 16.32 31.18
C GLY A 687 9.32 17.85 31.19
N ARG A 688 8.10 18.39 31.12
CA ARG A 688 7.85 19.84 31.20
C ARG A 688 7.94 20.31 32.66
N VAL A 689 8.51 21.49 32.89
CA VAL A 689 8.62 22.11 34.23
C VAL A 689 7.89 23.46 34.24
N SER A 690 7.09 23.72 35.27
CA SER A 690 6.35 24.98 35.48
C SER A 690 6.63 25.52 36.87
N MET A 691 6.90 26.82 37.02
CA MET A 691 7.25 27.42 38.33
C MET A 691 6.30 28.56 38.69
N LYS A 692 5.96 28.68 39.98
CA LYS A 692 5.11 29.72 40.56
C LYS A 692 5.61 30.12 41.94
N GLY A 693 5.88 31.41 42.17
CA GLY A 693 6.27 31.93 43.49
C GLY A 693 6.13 33.45 43.56
N LYS A 694 6.12 34.01 44.78
CA LYS A 694 6.14 35.48 45.00
C LYS A 694 7.58 35.92 45.31
N GLY A 695 8.25 36.56 44.35
CA GLY A 695 9.62 37.06 44.45
C GLY A 695 10.16 37.59 43.12
N SER A 696 11.37 38.18 43.11
CA SER A 696 12.05 38.61 41.87
C SER A 696 12.40 37.40 40.99
N ILE A 697 12.52 37.62 39.67
CA ILE A 697 12.87 36.57 38.70
C ILE A 697 14.19 35.88 39.06
N GLU A 698 15.16 36.62 39.62
CA GLU A 698 16.44 36.08 40.09
C GLU A 698 16.25 35.00 41.18
N ASN A 699 15.34 35.22 42.13
CA ASN A 699 15.03 34.20 43.16
C ASN A 699 14.40 32.93 42.58
N LEU A 700 13.68 33.03 41.45
CA LEU A 700 13.13 31.87 40.75
C LEU A 700 14.22 31.12 39.96
N CYS A 701 15.12 31.85 39.30
CA CYS A 701 16.23 31.28 38.55
C CYS A 701 17.25 30.58 39.48
N ASP A 702 17.57 31.17 40.63
CA ASP A 702 18.48 30.56 41.61
C ASP A 702 17.86 29.30 42.22
N ALA A 703 16.57 29.33 42.58
CA ALA A 703 15.87 28.13 43.05
C ALA A 703 15.84 27.02 41.99
N LEU A 704 15.68 27.38 40.71
CA LEU A 704 15.72 26.40 39.62
C LEU A 704 17.14 25.82 39.46
N ASN A 705 18.18 26.65 39.46
CA ASN A 705 19.57 26.21 39.31
C ASN A 705 20.03 25.35 40.49
N ASP A 706 19.56 25.62 41.70
CA ASP A 706 19.82 24.78 42.87
C ASP A 706 19.14 23.40 42.74
N MET A 707 17.99 23.34 42.07
CA MET A 707 17.20 22.10 41.91
C MET A 707 17.56 21.31 40.64
N LEU A 708 18.01 21.98 39.57
CA LEU A 708 18.24 21.40 38.24
C LEU A 708 19.26 20.23 38.22
N PRO A 709 20.42 20.32 38.91
CA PRO A 709 21.40 19.23 38.96
C PRO A 709 20.80 17.95 39.54
N HIS A 710 19.92 18.08 40.54
CA HIS A 710 19.24 16.96 41.18
C HIS A 710 18.13 16.36 40.30
N ILE A 711 17.57 17.16 39.40
CA ILE A 711 16.60 16.70 38.39
C ILE A 711 17.32 16.03 37.21
N LEU A 712 18.54 16.47 36.87
CA LEU A 712 19.27 16.06 35.67
C LEU A 712 20.34 14.96 35.87
N GLU A 713 20.77 14.64 37.10
CA GLU A 713 21.74 13.56 37.36
C GLU A 713 21.22 12.14 37.06
N TYR A 714 19.94 12.00 36.74
CA TYR A 714 19.33 10.73 36.33
C TYR A 714 18.96 10.75 34.84
N ARG A 715 19.99 10.47 34.01
CA ARG A 715 20.02 10.31 32.54
C ARG A 715 18.76 10.77 31.76
N CYS A 716 18.84 11.98 31.20
CA CYS A 716 18.04 12.40 30.05
C CYS A 716 18.97 13.00 28.99
N GLU A 717 19.20 12.30 27.88
CA GLU A 717 19.77 12.89 26.64
C GLU A 717 18.67 13.55 25.77
N SER A 718 17.49 13.82 26.32
CA SER A 718 16.41 14.53 25.61
C SER A 718 16.01 15.82 26.32
N LEU A 719 16.99 16.63 26.69
CA LEU A 719 16.80 17.99 27.20
C LEU A 719 18.03 18.87 26.89
N ILE A 720 18.32 19.04 25.60
CA ILE A 720 18.82 20.31 25.02
C ILE A 720 17.96 20.60 23.79
#